data_AF-A0A829I127-F1
#
_entry.id   AF-A0A829I127-F1
#
_cell.length_a   1.000
_cell.length_b   1.000
_cell.length_c   1.000
_cell.angle_alpha   90.00
_cell.angle_beta   90.00
_cell.angle_gamma   90.00
#
_symmetry.space_group_name_H-M   'P 1'
#
loop_
_entity.id
_entity.type
_entity.pdbx_description
1 polymer ?
#
loop_
_entity_poly.entity_id
_entity_poly.type
_entity_poly.pdbx_seq_one_letter_code
_entity_poly.pdbx_strand_id
1 'polypeptide(L)'
;LSPAALAIVVALLAATVAPQGLIALGPLLAGGRAIARVVAVRRLRYGRFTPIAVLAASVAGVLAFTFRDQTLATVAESARIKYVVGPTIAWYQEFLRYYFLTVESNVDGSLTRRIAVFILLLCLFGTLAVLLRRGVLPGLASGPVWRLIGSTAIGLLLLTFTPTKWAIQFGIFAGLSGALGAVAAFTFARVGLHSRRNLALYVTALLFILAWSTSGINGWFYVGNYGVPWFDKQPVIASHPVTNMFLVLSVITALIAGWLHFRLDYAGHTEVENTRRNRLLASTPLMIVAAIMVILEVTSMAKGVYARSDTYTTGKANLLALTGSDPCAMASDVLVEPDANEGLLQPIPGQQAGKYGPLGGLDPVGFVPDGVRIGMTSLPVVGKPGLVNSDASPNAPIMEVSDGAGTTGGVGPTGINGSSMQLPFGLDPARTPVMGSYGENSIAAHLKSSWYELPPPSPDRPLVVISAAGAIWSFQQDGTFSPEINYGQQLKLEWGVRDPRSPGGFKPLRQDYPIDIGPQTVWRNLRFPTKTAPPGANVVRIVADDPNLSSDQWLAFTPPRVPTLKTAQDLLGSDTPVLLDMAVAQNFPCQRPFSEHLGVAELPKFRVMPEHKQVATSSNMWMSAEDGGPFMFTTALLRTSSVPTYLRNDWYRDWGSIEKYEPIVAPNLAPDAQLTEGTVVVNGWTRKGPIRALP
;
A
#
# COMPACT_ATOMS: atom_id res chain seq x y z
N LEU A 1 11.36 38.84 24.09
CA LEU A 1 10.98 38.82 22.67
C LEU A 1 11.85 37.87 21.87
N SER A 2 13.13 37.69 22.20
CA SER A 2 14.00 36.72 21.53
C SER A 2 13.41 35.31 21.38
N PRO A 3 12.76 34.71 22.42
CA PRO A 3 12.09 33.42 22.23
C PRO A 3 10.92 33.45 21.25
N ALA A 4 10.18 34.58 21.18
CA ALA A 4 9.09 34.75 20.22
C ALA A 4 9.63 34.95 18.79
N ALA A 5 10.74 35.67 18.64
CA ALA A 5 11.45 35.82 17.36
C ALA A 5 11.95 34.47 16.85
N LEU A 6 12.60 33.67 17.72
CA LEU A 6 13.02 32.31 17.38
C LEU A 6 11.83 31.41 17.02
N ALA A 7 10.72 31.50 17.76
CA ALA A 7 9.51 30.74 17.45
C ALA A 7 8.92 31.09 16.07
N ILE A 8 9.01 32.35 15.63
CA ILE A 8 8.64 32.75 14.26
C ILE A 8 9.53 32.05 13.23
N VAL A 9 10.86 32.06 13.42
CA VAL A 9 11.80 31.39 12.51
C VAL A 9 11.47 29.89 12.43
N VAL A 10 11.33 29.22 13.58
CA VAL A 10 11.02 27.78 13.62
C VAL A 10 9.69 27.46 12.95
N ALA A 11 8.64 28.25 13.21
CA ALA A 11 7.33 28.02 12.63
C ALA A 11 7.32 28.21 11.10
N LEU A 12 8.02 29.23 10.60
CA LEU A 12 8.12 29.47 9.17
C LEU A 12 9.02 28.45 8.47
N LEU A 13 10.12 28.02 9.09
CA LEU A 13 10.91 26.90 8.58
C LEU A 13 10.06 25.62 8.51
N ALA A 14 9.27 25.31 9.53
CA ALA A 14 8.33 24.19 9.50
C ALA A 14 7.29 24.33 8.37
N ALA A 15 6.78 25.55 8.11
CA ALA A 15 5.87 25.82 7.00
C ALA A 15 6.51 25.63 5.61
N THR A 16 7.85 25.73 5.49
CA THR A 16 8.56 25.45 4.23
C THR A 16 8.80 23.96 3.97
N VAL A 17 8.61 23.09 4.97
CA VAL A 17 8.79 21.63 4.81
C VAL A 17 7.65 21.01 3.99
N ALA A 18 6.41 21.43 4.23
CA ALA A 18 5.23 20.97 3.51
C ALA A 18 4.06 21.95 3.71
N PRO A 19 3.03 21.97 2.82
CA PRO A 19 1.89 22.88 2.95
C PRO A 19 1.16 22.78 4.30
N GLN A 20 0.98 21.57 4.84
CA GLN A 20 0.37 21.35 6.17
C GLN A 20 1.25 21.84 7.34
N GLY A 21 2.52 22.15 7.09
CA GLY A 21 3.44 22.74 8.06
C GLY A 21 2.97 24.10 8.59
N LEU A 22 1.99 24.75 7.92
CA LEU A 22 1.40 26.00 8.43
C LEU A 22 0.78 25.87 9.83
N ILE A 23 0.48 24.64 10.28
CA ILE A 23 -0.01 24.38 11.64
C ILE A 23 0.97 24.88 12.71
N ALA A 24 2.26 24.98 12.41
CA ALA A 24 3.26 25.55 13.32
C ALA A 24 2.98 27.03 13.66
N LEU A 25 2.16 27.73 12.87
CA LEU A 25 1.66 29.07 13.18
C LEU A 25 0.55 29.07 14.25
N GLY A 26 -0.13 27.95 14.48
CA GLY A 26 -1.21 27.81 15.46
C GLY A 26 -0.82 28.29 16.87
N PRO A 27 0.30 27.81 17.45
CA PRO A 27 0.80 28.30 18.74
C PRO A 27 1.15 29.80 18.77
N LEU A 28 1.68 30.34 17.68
CA LEU A 28 1.98 31.78 17.56
C LEU A 28 0.70 32.62 17.55
N LEU A 29 -0.32 32.17 16.82
CA LEU A 29 -1.64 32.81 16.77
C LEU A 29 -2.34 32.72 18.13
N ALA A 30 -2.37 31.55 18.76
CA ALA A 30 -2.94 31.35 20.09
C ALA A 30 -2.23 32.19 21.18
N GLY A 31 -0.91 32.38 21.04
CA GLY A 31 -0.07 33.20 21.92
C GLY A 31 -0.03 34.69 21.58
N GLY A 32 -0.60 35.11 20.44
CA GLY A 32 -0.37 36.43 19.83
C GLY A 32 -0.70 37.60 20.75
N ARG A 33 -1.84 37.53 21.46
CA ARG A 33 -2.25 38.58 22.42
C ARG A 33 -1.25 38.76 23.56
N ALA A 34 -0.65 37.67 24.05
CA ALA A 34 0.35 37.73 25.12
C ALA A 34 1.67 38.32 24.61
N ILE A 35 2.07 37.95 23.39
CA ILE A 35 3.25 38.54 22.72
C ILE A 35 3.03 40.04 22.52
N ALA A 36 1.86 40.46 22.04
CA ALA A 36 1.52 41.87 21.84
C ALA A 36 1.59 42.69 23.13
N ARG A 37 1.14 42.14 24.27
CA ARG A 37 1.30 42.78 25.59
C ARG A 37 2.77 42.97 25.97
N VAL A 38 3.61 41.96 25.75
CA VAL A 38 5.05 42.07 26.01
C VAL A 38 5.71 43.11 25.10
N VAL A 39 5.31 43.19 23.83
CA VAL A 39 5.76 44.25 22.90
C VAL A 39 5.31 45.63 23.41
N ALA A 40 4.05 45.76 23.86
CA ALA A 40 3.50 47.02 24.36
C ALA A 40 4.19 47.54 25.63
N VAL A 41 4.73 46.66 26.47
CA VAL A 41 5.56 47.05 27.62
C VAL A 41 6.96 47.44 27.15
N ARG A 42 7.57 46.66 26.25
CA ARG A 42 8.94 46.91 25.76
C ARG A 42 9.06 48.17 24.90
N ARG A 43 7.98 48.59 24.22
CA ARG A 43 7.98 49.83 23.41
C ARG A 43 8.27 51.09 24.23
N LEU A 44 7.97 51.07 25.54
CA LEU A 44 8.22 52.21 26.43
C LEU A 44 9.73 52.43 26.66
N ARG A 45 10.53 51.36 26.61
CA ARG A 45 11.98 51.41 26.83
C ARG A 45 12.80 51.47 25.55
N TYR A 46 12.37 50.77 24.50
CA TYR A 46 13.15 50.57 23.27
C TYR A 46 12.53 51.21 22.01
N GLY A 47 11.48 52.01 22.17
CA GLY A 47 10.71 52.60 21.08
C GLY A 47 9.79 51.60 20.38
N ARG A 48 8.94 52.11 19.48
CA ARG A 48 7.95 51.30 18.75
C ARG A 48 8.58 50.42 17.65
N PHE A 49 9.68 50.89 17.07
CA PHE A 49 10.29 50.28 15.90
C PHE A 49 11.09 49.01 16.23
N THR A 50 11.99 49.08 17.23
CA THR A 50 12.95 48.00 17.54
C THR A 50 12.30 46.63 17.75
N PRO A 51 11.25 46.48 18.57
CA PRO A 51 10.60 45.18 18.77
C PRO A 51 9.96 44.62 17.51
N ILE A 52 9.37 45.48 16.67
CA ILE A 52 8.69 45.08 15.44
C ILE A 52 9.72 44.72 14.37
N ALA A 53 10.78 45.51 14.23
CA ALA A 53 11.86 45.28 13.29
C ALA A 53 12.52 43.90 13.51
N VAL A 54 12.76 43.50 14.77
CA VAL A 54 13.32 42.18 15.07
C VAL A 54 12.38 41.05 14.65
N LEU A 55 11.07 41.18 14.93
CA LEU A 55 10.09 40.16 14.54
C LEU A 55 9.93 40.11 13.01
N ALA A 56 9.91 41.26 12.33
CA ALA A 56 9.86 41.35 10.87
C ALA A 56 11.12 40.75 10.22
N ALA A 57 12.30 41.02 10.79
CA ALA A 57 13.55 40.42 10.35
C ALA A 57 13.55 38.89 10.52
N SER A 58 12.93 38.36 11.59
CA SER A 58 12.73 36.92 11.76
C SER A 58 11.85 36.30 10.67
N VAL A 59 10.82 37.02 10.20
CA VAL A 59 10.00 36.57 9.06
C VAL A 59 10.80 36.61 7.76
N ALA A 60 11.46 37.74 7.48
CA ALA A 60 12.22 37.95 6.25
C ALA A 60 13.40 36.98 6.12
N GLY A 61 14.02 36.58 7.24
CA GLY A 61 15.16 35.65 7.26
C GLY A 61 14.84 34.28 6.64
N VAL A 62 13.58 33.84 6.67
CA VAL A 62 13.19 32.56 6.05
C VAL A 62 13.23 32.60 4.52
N LEU A 63 13.04 33.78 3.91
CA LEU A 63 13.11 33.94 2.45
C LEU A 63 14.50 33.58 1.91
N ALA A 64 15.56 33.78 2.70
CA ALA A 64 16.92 33.39 2.32
C ALA A 64 17.07 31.86 2.17
N PHE A 65 16.28 31.07 2.91
CA PHE A 65 16.25 29.62 2.75
C PHE A 65 15.36 29.19 1.58
N THR A 66 14.23 29.87 1.37
CA THR A 66 13.29 29.56 0.28
C THR A 66 13.88 29.84 -1.10
N PHE A 67 14.62 30.94 -1.26
CA PHE A 67 15.17 31.39 -2.55
C PHE A 67 16.70 31.22 -2.63
N ARG A 68 17.24 30.20 -1.95
CA ARG A 68 18.70 29.97 -1.89
C ARG A 68 19.29 29.56 -3.25
N ASP A 69 18.52 28.84 -4.05
CA ASP A 69 18.91 28.23 -5.33
C ASP A 69 17.95 28.59 -6.46
N GLN A 70 16.65 28.70 -6.16
CA GLN A 70 15.61 29.00 -7.13
C GLN A 70 15.17 30.46 -7.06
N THR A 71 14.91 31.03 -8.23
CA THR A 71 14.40 32.40 -8.35
C THR A 71 12.89 32.47 -8.13
N LEU A 72 12.36 33.69 -7.95
CA LEU A 72 10.92 33.90 -7.85
C LEU A 72 10.17 33.37 -9.09
N ALA A 73 10.70 33.61 -10.29
CA ALA A 73 10.11 33.11 -11.53
C ALA A 73 10.04 31.58 -11.58
N THR A 74 11.09 30.89 -11.12
CA THR A 74 11.14 29.42 -11.05
C THR A 74 10.11 28.88 -10.06
N VAL A 75 10.02 29.45 -8.85
CA VAL A 75 9.07 29.03 -7.82
C VAL A 75 7.62 29.28 -8.27
N ALA A 76 7.36 30.43 -8.90
CA ALA A 76 6.04 30.75 -9.45
C ALA A 76 5.60 29.76 -10.55
N GLU A 77 6.51 29.37 -11.45
CA GLU A 77 6.21 28.38 -12.47
C GLU A 77 5.99 26.99 -11.87
N SER A 78 6.81 26.56 -10.91
CA SER A 78 6.62 25.29 -10.18
C SER A 78 5.26 25.24 -9.48
N ALA A 79 4.85 26.33 -8.82
CA ALA A 79 3.52 26.41 -8.21
C ALA A 79 2.42 26.31 -9.27
N ARG A 80 2.54 27.04 -10.39
CA ARG A 80 1.57 26.98 -11.50
C ARG A 80 1.39 25.55 -12.01
N ILE A 81 2.49 24.83 -12.28
CA ILE A 81 2.45 23.44 -12.77
C ILE A 81 1.70 22.55 -11.78
N LYS A 82 2.05 22.61 -10.49
CA LYS A 82 1.42 21.79 -9.44
C LYS A 82 -0.07 22.07 -9.25
N TYR A 83 -0.53 23.30 -9.51
CA TYR A 83 -1.95 23.65 -9.44
C TYR A 83 -2.73 23.31 -10.72
N VAL A 84 -2.08 23.31 -11.89
CA VAL A 84 -2.75 22.98 -13.17
C VAL A 84 -2.82 21.47 -13.39
N VAL A 85 -1.78 20.72 -13.03
CA VAL A 85 -1.66 19.28 -13.26
C VAL A 85 -2.06 18.48 -12.03
N GLY A 86 -1.41 18.74 -10.89
CA GLY A 86 -1.53 17.89 -9.72
C GLY A 86 -2.93 17.89 -9.09
N PRO A 87 -3.30 16.81 -8.39
CA PRO A 87 -4.60 16.74 -7.72
C PRO A 87 -4.63 17.75 -6.57
N THR A 88 -5.49 18.75 -6.72
CA THR A 88 -5.75 19.75 -5.69
C THR A 88 -7.23 19.75 -5.34
N ILE A 89 -7.52 19.77 -4.04
CA ILE A 89 -8.88 19.78 -3.54
C ILE A 89 -9.17 21.17 -2.98
N ALA A 90 -10.28 21.76 -3.36
CA ALA A 90 -10.66 23.10 -2.92
C ALA A 90 -10.87 23.18 -1.39
N TRP A 91 -10.72 24.39 -0.83
CA TRP A 91 -10.81 24.65 0.60
C TRP A 91 -12.18 24.28 1.21
N TYR A 92 -13.27 24.46 0.46
CA TYR A 92 -14.63 24.15 0.92
C TYR A 92 -14.91 22.64 1.01
N GLN A 93 -14.03 21.78 0.47
CA GLN A 93 -14.13 20.32 0.56
C GLN A 93 -13.22 19.74 1.67
N GLU A 94 -12.83 20.52 2.67
CA GLU A 94 -11.98 20.05 3.78
C GLU A 94 -12.55 18.83 4.52
N PHE A 95 -13.87 18.68 4.57
CA PHE A 95 -14.50 17.53 5.20
C PHE A 95 -14.11 16.18 4.55
N LEU A 96 -13.67 16.18 3.28
CA LEU A 96 -13.17 14.96 2.62
C LEU A 96 -12.01 14.32 3.38
N ARG A 97 -11.18 15.09 4.09
CA ARG A 97 -10.10 14.55 4.93
C ARG A 97 -10.62 13.59 6.02
N TYR A 98 -11.72 13.97 6.66
CA TYR A 98 -12.35 13.17 7.71
C TYR A 98 -13.13 11.99 7.13
N TYR A 99 -13.70 12.16 5.93
CA TYR A 99 -14.26 11.06 5.15
C TYR A 99 -13.18 10.02 4.84
N PHE A 100 -12.05 10.41 4.24
CA PHE A 100 -10.93 9.51 3.90
C PHE A 100 -10.41 8.71 5.10
N LEU A 101 -10.39 9.32 6.29
CA LEU A 101 -10.01 8.64 7.54
C LEU A 101 -10.97 7.51 7.94
N THR A 102 -12.24 7.57 7.51
CA THR A 102 -13.32 6.68 7.97
C THR A 102 -13.90 5.79 6.87
N VAL A 103 -13.32 5.81 5.67
CA VAL A 103 -13.68 4.91 4.56
C VAL A 103 -13.47 3.45 4.96
N GLU A 104 -14.45 2.61 4.63
CA GLU A 104 -14.40 1.15 4.83
C GLU A 104 -13.25 0.49 4.08
N SER A 105 -12.65 -0.54 4.69
CA SER A 105 -11.62 -1.39 4.08
C SER A 105 -10.48 -0.61 3.37
N ASN A 106 -10.15 0.57 3.89
CA ASN A 106 -9.07 1.42 3.40
C ASN A 106 -7.91 1.42 4.42
N VAL A 107 -6.71 1.08 3.95
CA VAL A 107 -5.49 1.11 4.78
C VAL A 107 -5.14 2.54 5.22
N ASP A 108 -5.53 3.55 4.43
CA ASP A 108 -5.27 4.95 4.76
C ASP A 108 -6.12 5.47 5.92
N GLY A 109 -7.23 4.78 6.21
CA GLY A 109 -8.15 5.00 7.32
C GLY A 109 -8.28 3.78 8.23
N SER A 110 -7.17 3.08 8.49
CA SER A 110 -7.16 1.89 9.35
C SER A 110 -7.53 2.20 10.82
N LEU A 111 -7.86 1.15 11.59
CA LEU A 111 -8.34 1.30 12.97
C LEU A 111 -7.37 2.09 13.87
N THR A 112 -6.06 1.93 13.64
CA THR A 112 -4.98 2.56 14.42
C THR A 112 -4.88 4.05 14.11
N ARG A 113 -5.14 4.44 12.85
CA ARG A 113 -5.21 5.84 12.43
C ARG A 113 -6.47 6.53 12.97
N ARG A 114 -7.62 5.86 12.92
CA ARG A 114 -8.91 6.39 13.41
C ARG A 114 -8.86 6.75 14.89
N ILE A 115 -8.39 5.82 15.72
CA ILE A 115 -8.40 6.02 17.17
C ILE A 115 -7.53 7.21 17.60
N ALA A 116 -6.40 7.43 16.94
CA ALA A 116 -5.50 8.55 17.25
C ALA A 116 -6.21 9.91 17.04
N VAL A 117 -6.94 10.06 15.94
CA VAL A 117 -7.69 11.29 15.63
C VAL A 117 -8.94 11.42 16.51
N PHE A 118 -9.68 10.34 16.74
CA PHE A 118 -10.86 10.38 17.60
C PHE A 118 -10.51 10.72 19.05
N ILE A 119 -9.41 10.19 19.58
CA ILE A 119 -8.90 10.55 20.91
C ILE A 119 -8.46 12.02 20.94
N LEU A 120 -7.77 12.52 19.91
CA LEU A 120 -7.43 13.94 19.80
C LEU A 120 -8.68 14.82 19.88
N LEU A 121 -9.71 14.51 19.09
CA LEU A 121 -10.96 15.28 19.07
C LEU A 121 -11.73 15.17 20.39
N LEU A 122 -11.80 13.98 21.00
CA LEU A 122 -12.39 13.78 22.33
C LEU A 122 -11.69 14.64 23.38
N CYS A 123 -10.36 14.62 23.41
CA CYS A 123 -9.57 15.38 24.37
C CYS A 123 -9.74 16.88 24.14
N LEU A 124 -9.74 17.34 22.88
CA LEU A 124 -9.95 18.74 22.52
C LEU A 124 -11.33 19.24 22.96
N PHE A 125 -12.41 18.65 22.45
CA PHE A 125 -13.77 19.12 22.72
C PHE A 125 -14.18 18.86 24.16
N GLY A 126 -13.74 17.75 24.73
CA GLY A 126 -14.01 17.40 26.11
C GLY A 126 -13.38 18.35 27.12
N THR A 127 -12.10 18.70 26.95
CA THR A 127 -11.44 19.70 27.81
C THR A 127 -12.01 21.10 27.61
N LEU A 128 -12.31 21.48 26.36
CA LEU A 128 -12.96 22.75 26.03
C LEU A 128 -14.33 22.87 26.72
N ALA A 129 -15.17 21.83 26.66
CA ALA A 129 -16.48 21.83 27.29
C ALA A 129 -16.41 22.02 28.82
N VAL A 130 -15.45 21.36 29.48
CA VAL A 130 -15.26 21.53 30.93
C VAL A 130 -14.77 22.95 31.26
N LEU A 131 -13.85 23.50 30.47
CA LEU A 131 -13.34 24.86 30.67
C LEU A 131 -14.42 25.93 30.46
N LEU A 132 -15.25 25.80 29.43
CA LEU A 132 -16.37 26.71 29.20
C LEU A 132 -17.40 26.63 30.33
N ARG A 133 -17.64 25.44 30.88
CA ARG A 133 -18.61 25.24 31.96
C ARG A 133 -18.11 25.70 33.33
N ARG A 134 -16.85 25.45 33.66
CA ARG A 134 -16.29 25.69 35.02
C ARG A 134 -15.41 26.93 35.12
N GLY A 135 -14.98 27.52 34.00
CA GLY A 135 -14.10 28.69 33.93
C GLY A 135 -12.63 28.41 34.32
N VAL A 136 -12.42 27.60 35.36
CA VAL A 136 -11.10 27.21 35.88
C VAL A 136 -11.07 25.71 36.16
N LEU A 137 -9.90 25.10 35.92
CA LEU A 137 -9.60 23.72 36.26
C LEU A 137 -8.64 23.70 37.46
N PRO A 138 -9.11 23.41 38.69
CA PRO A 138 -8.23 23.37 39.87
C PRO A 138 -7.05 22.41 39.68
N GLY A 139 -5.84 22.90 39.89
CA GLY A 139 -4.60 22.14 39.67
C GLY A 139 -3.98 22.30 38.27
N LEU A 140 -4.63 23.03 37.35
CA LEU A 140 -4.08 23.36 36.03
C LEU A 140 -4.02 24.87 35.82
N ALA A 141 -2.91 25.34 35.25
CA ALA A 141 -2.78 26.74 34.85
C ALA A 141 -3.68 27.01 33.62
N SER A 142 -4.71 27.84 33.79
CA SER A 142 -5.70 28.11 32.74
C SER A 142 -5.11 28.73 31.47
N GLY A 143 -4.12 29.63 31.61
CA GLY A 143 -3.50 30.34 30.48
C GLY A 143 -2.86 29.39 29.45
N PRO A 144 -1.88 28.55 29.84
CA PRO A 144 -1.29 27.56 28.95
C PRO A 144 -2.31 26.56 28.37
N VAL A 145 -3.28 26.11 29.17
CA VAL A 145 -4.31 25.15 28.71
C VAL A 145 -5.19 25.77 27.60
N TRP A 146 -5.62 27.03 27.76
CA TRP A 146 -6.35 27.74 26.71
C TRP A 146 -5.52 27.91 25.43
N ARG A 147 -4.20 28.14 25.55
CA ARG A 147 -3.31 28.22 24.39
C ARG A 147 -3.11 26.86 23.74
N LEU A 148 -3.06 25.76 24.49
CA LEU A 148 -2.95 24.40 23.96
C LEU A 148 -4.18 24.02 23.14
N ILE A 149 -5.38 24.27 23.69
CA ILE A 149 -6.66 24.09 22.98
C ILE A 149 -6.71 25.00 21.75
N GLY A 150 -6.37 26.28 21.91
CA GLY A 150 -6.35 27.25 20.81
C GLY A 150 -5.38 26.87 19.70
N SER A 151 -4.18 26.37 20.03
CA SER A 151 -3.19 25.91 19.05
C SER A 151 -3.72 24.74 18.23
N THR A 152 -4.38 23.79 18.89
CA THR A 152 -4.94 22.60 18.25
C THR A 152 -6.13 22.96 17.36
N ALA A 153 -7.06 23.78 17.87
CA ALA A 153 -8.23 24.24 17.11
C ALA A 153 -7.84 25.10 15.90
N ILE A 154 -6.92 26.06 16.08
CA ILE A 154 -6.38 26.85 14.97
C ILE A 154 -5.65 25.95 13.98
N GLY A 155 -4.86 24.98 14.45
CA GLY A 155 -4.19 24.01 13.57
C GLY A 155 -5.17 23.22 12.70
N LEU A 156 -6.26 22.70 13.30
CA LEU A 156 -7.32 21.99 12.55
C LEU A 156 -8.00 22.91 11.53
N LEU A 157 -8.22 24.18 11.85
CA LEU A 157 -8.77 25.15 10.91
C LEU A 157 -7.79 25.49 9.77
N LEU A 158 -6.50 25.61 10.08
CA LEU A 158 -5.47 25.92 9.09
C LEU A 158 -5.30 24.81 8.04
N LEU A 159 -5.60 23.54 8.38
CA LEU A 159 -5.62 22.45 7.41
C LEU A 159 -6.55 22.67 6.21
N THR A 160 -7.61 23.45 6.39
CA THR A 160 -8.57 23.82 5.32
C THR A 160 -7.86 24.40 4.08
N PHE A 161 -6.74 25.11 4.28
CA PHE A 161 -6.00 25.79 3.22
C PHE A 161 -4.94 24.90 2.54
N THR A 162 -4.82 23.64 2.96
CA THR A 162 -3.87 22.71 2.32
C THR A 162 -4.43 22.18 0.99
N PRO A 163 -3.65 22.19 -0.11
CA PRO A 163 -4.11 21.73 -1.42
C PRO A 163 -4.51 20.25 -1.44
N THR A 164 -3.70 19.39 -0.81
CA THR A 164 -3.97 17.96 -0.66
C THR A 164 -4.57 17.65 0.72
N LYS A 165 -5.57 16.76 0.80
CA LYS A 165 -6.37 16.51 2.03
C LYS A 165 -6.27 15.07 2.55
N TRP A 166 -5.10 14.45 2.42
CA TRP A 166 -4.89 13.06 2.83
C TRP A 166 -5.00 12.86 4.35
N ALA A 167 -5.52 11.71 4.77
CA ALA A 167 -5.70 11.37 6.19
C ALA A 167 -4.37 11.28 6.97
N ILE A 168 -3.28 10.88 6.31
CA ILE A 168 -1.94 10.78 6.93
C ILE A 168 -1.44 12.13 7.51
N GLN A 169 -1.95 13.26 7.01
CA GLN A 169 -1.56 14.59 7.49
C GLN A 169 -1.99 14.87 8.93
N PHE A 170 -2.93 14.10 9.50
CA PHE A 170 -3.27 14.22 10.94
C PHE A 170 -2.08 13.90 11.86
N GLY A 171 -1.05 13.20 11.37
CA GLY A 171 0.16 12.89 12.15
C GLY A 171 0.87 14.12 12.73
N ILE A 172 0.70 15.30 12.13
CA ILE A 172 1.23 16.57 12.63
C ILE A 172 0.73 16.94 14.05
N PHE A 173 -0.41 16.39 14.48
CA PHE A 173 -0.97 16.63 15.81
C PHE A 173 -0.46 15.67 16.88
N ALA A 174 0.40 14.70 16.57
CA ALA A 174 0.83 13.68 17.55
C ALA A 174 1.38 14.29 18.85
N GLY A 175 2.23 15.32 18.76
CA GLY A 175 2.77 16.01 19.93
C GLY A 175 1.70 16.78 20.74
N LEU A 176 0.73 17.40 20.06
CA LEU A 176 -0.39 18.10 20.72
C LEU A 176 -1.37 17.12 21.36
N SER A 177 -1.61 15.98 20.72
CA SER A 177 -2.49 14.91 21.20
C SER A 177 -1.99 14.34 22.52
N GLY A 178 -0.68 14.08 22.65
CA GLY A 178 -0.10 13.61 23.93
C GLY A 178 -0.30 14.60 25.09
N ALA A 179 -0.04 15.89 24.85
CA ALA A 179 -0.25 16.92 25.86
C ALA A 179 -1.74 17.12 26.22
N LEU A 180 -2.62 17.13 25.21
CA LEU A 180 -4.07 17.22 25.42
C LEU A 180 -4.62 16.00 26.15
N GLY A 181 -4.15 14.79 25.83
CA GLY A 181 -4.53 13.55 26.49
C GLY A 181 -4.21 13.58 27.98
N ALA A 182 -3.03 14.07 28.36
CA ALA A 182 -2.66 14.24 29.77
C ALA A 182 -3.57 15.23 30.51
N VAL A 183 -3.86 16.38 29.88
CA VAL A 183 -4.78 17.39 30.44
C VAL A 183 -6.20 16.85 30.57
N ALA A 184 -6.68 16.12 29.55
CA ALA A 184 -8.01 15.51 29.54
C ALA A 184 -8.14 14.44 30.63
N ALA A 185 -7.18 13.53 30.76
CA ALA A 185 -7.19 12.49 31.78
C ALA A 185 -7.20 13.09 33.21
N PHE A 186 -6.39 14.11 33.47
CA PHE A 186 -6.39 14.82 34.75
C PHE A 186 -7.74 15.51 35.01
N THR A 187 -8.29 16.18 34.01
CA THR A 187 -9.54 16.93 34.10
C THR A 187 -10.72 16.00 34.36
N PHE A 188 -10.84 14.91 33.61
CA PHE A 188 -11.94 13.96 33.73
C PHE A 188 -11.87 13.13 35.00
N ALA A 189 -10.68 12.84 35.53
CA ALA A 189 -10.55 12.22 36.84
C ALA A 189 -11.25 13.04 37.93
N ARG A 190 -11.02 14.37 37.95
CA ARG A 190 -11.66 15.28 38.91
C ARG A 190 -13.16 15.39 38.67
N VAL A 191 -13.57 15.58 37.42
CA VAL A 191 -15.01 15.72 37.06
C VAL A 191 -15.78 14.42 37.37
N GLY A 192 -15.17 13.26 37.14
CA GLY A 192 -15.77 11.95 37.40
C GLY A 192 -15.89 11.61 38.88
N LEU A 193 -14.95 12.06 39.72
CA LEU A 193 -15.05 11.89 41.18
C LEU A 193 -16.22 12.66 41.79
N HIS A 194 -16.55 13.83 41.24
CA HIS A 194 -17.72 14.60 41.67
C HIS A 194 -19.05 14.01 41.16
N SER A 195 -19.06 13.26 40.06
CA SER A 195 -20.30 12.75 39.48
C SER A 195 -20.15 11.40 38.78
N ARG A 196 -20.84 10.39 39.33
CA ARG A 196 -20.93 9.04 38.75
C ARG A 196 -21.47 9.06 37.30
N ARG A 197 -22.44 9.94 37.02
CA ARG A 197 -23.00 10.12 35.68
C ARG A 197 -21.93 10.58 34.68
N ASN A 198 -21.13 11.58 35.05
CA ASN A 198 -20.09 12.10 34.14
C ASN A 198 -18.99 11.05 33.89
N LEU A 199 -18.64 10.25 34.91
CA LEU A 199 -17.73 9.12 34.73
C LEU A 199 -18.31 8.07 33.77
N ALA A 200 -19.59 7.72 33.92
CA ALA A 200 -20.27 6.78 33.02
C ALA A 200 -20.29 7.31 31.57
N LEU A 201 -20.65 8.59 31.36
CA LEU A 201 -20.63 9.22 30.02
C LEU A 201 -19.24 9.21 29.39
N TYR A 202 -18.20 9.45 30.19
CA TYR A 202 -16.83 9.41 29.71
C TYR A 202 -16.42 8.00 29.25
N VAL A 203 -16.77 6.97 30.03
CA VAL A 203 -16.53 5.57 29.64
C VAL A 203 -17.34 5.20 28.39
N THR A 204 -18.60 5.62 28.29
CA THR A 204 -19.43 5.45 27.08
C THR A 204 -18.76 6.06 25.85
N ALA A 205 -18.26 7.30 25.94
CA ALA A 205 -17.60 7.96 24.82
C ALA A 205 -16.34 7.20 24.35
N LEU A 206 -15.54 6.68 25.29
CA LEU A 206 -14.37 5.87 24.96
C LEU A 206 -14.74 4.53 24.30
N LEU A 207 -15.77 3.85 24.82
CA LEU A 207 -16.26 2.59 24.23
C LEU A 207 -16.85 2.80 22.84
N PHE A 208 -17.57 3.91 22.63
CA PHE A 208 -18.08 4.28 21.31
C PHE A 208 -16.94 4.55 20.31
N ILE A 209 -15.90 5.28 20.73
CA ILE A 209 -14.71 5.53 19.89
C ILE A 209 -13.98 4.22 19.55
N LEU A 210 -13.88 3.29 20.51
CA LEU A 210 -13.33 1.96 20.27
C LEU A 210 -14.18 1.17 19.27
N ALA A 211 -15.51 1.20 19.39
CA ALA A 211 -16.40 0.54 18.44
C ALA A 211 -16.21 1.10 17.03
N TRP A 212 -16.17 2.43 16.89
CA TRP A 212 -15.99 3.07 15.58
C TRP A 212 -14.59 2.86 14.99
N SER A 213 -13.56 2.82 15.83
CA SER A 213 -12.19 2.56 15.37
C SER A 213 -12.06 1.10 14.89
N THR A 214 -12.57 0.15 15.68
CA THR A 214 -12.48 -1.31 15.40
C THR A 214 -13.40 -1.81 14.29
N SER A 215 -14.19 -0.94 13.65
CA SER A 215 -14.87 -1.26 12.40
C SER A 215 -13.98 -1.12 11.16
N GLY A 216 -12.78 -0.56 11.30
CA GLY A 216 -11.75 -0.55 10.25
C GLY A 216 -10.89 -1.82 10.28
N ILE A 217 -10.15 -2.05 9.19
CA ILE A 217 -9.10 -3.08 9.11
C ILE A 217 -7.86 -2.68 9.93
N ASN A 218 -7.05 -3.65 10.32
CA ASN A 218 -5.71 -3.44 10.90
C ASN A 218 -4.63 -3.40 9.81
N GLY A 219 -4.91 -2.65 8.74
CA GLY A 219 -4.03 -2.51 7.60
C GLY A 219 -2.99 -1.41 7.78
N TRP A 220 -1.81 -1.68 7.25
CA TRP A 220 -0.68 -0.79 7.03
C TRP A 220 -0.47 -0.63 5.52
N PHE A 221 0.69 -0.13 5.11
CA PHE A 221 1.01 0.08 3.69
C PHE A 221 1.81 -1.09 3.12
N TYR A 222 1.50 -1.51 1.90
CA TYR A 222 2.28 -2.48 1.10
C TYR A 222 2.86 -3.64 1.95
N VAL A 223 4.19 -3.72 2.09
CA VAL A 223 4.91 -4.75 2.85
C VAL A 223 4.65 -4.75 4.36
N GLY A 224 4.19 -3.63 4.92
CA GLY A 224 3.83 -3.51 6.34
C GLY A 224 2.67 -4.43 6.75
N ASN A 225 1.91 -4.94 5.78
CA ASN A 225 0.81 -5.88 6.02
C ASN A 225 1.28 -7.34 6.20
N TYR A 226 2.54 -7.65 5.92
CA TYR A 226 2.99 -9.04 5.83
C TYR A 226 2.99 -9.70 7.21
N GLY A 227 1.98 -10.55 7.46
CA GLY A 227 1.79 -11.29 8.71
C GLY A 227 1.00 -10.54 9.79
N VAL A 228 0.51 -9.33 9.52
CA VAL A 228 -0.30 -8.56 10.46
C VAL A 228 -1.70 -9.19 10.59
N PRO A 229 -2.20 -9.45 11.81
CA PRO A 229 -3.58 -9.92 11.99
C PRO A 229 -4.61 -8.90 11.49
N TRP A 230 -5.65 -9.38 10.80
CA TRP A 230 -6.79 -8.57 10.33
C TRP A 230 -6.37 -7.40 9.41
N PHE A 231 -5.34 -7.59 8.59
CA PHE A 231 -4.92 -6.57 7.61
C PHE A 231 -5.92 -6.40 6.46
N ASP A 232 -6.69 -7.44 6.16
CA ASP A 232 -7.61 -7.58 5.03
C ASP A 232 -9.10 -7.50 5.44
N LYS A 233 -9.39 -7.69 6.73
CA LYS A 233 -10.75 -7.72 7.28
C LYS A 233 -10.82 -7.05 8.65
N GLN A 234 -12.01 -6.67 9.08
CA GLN A 234 -12.20 -6.10 10.42
C GLN A 234 -11.86 -7.12 11.53
N PRO A 235 -11.39 -6.67 12.72
CA PRO A 235 -11.16 -7.54 13.85
C PRO A 235 -12.40 -8.34 14.26
N VAL A 236 -12.23 -9.66 14.37
CA VAL A 236 -13.28 -10.62 14.79
C VAL A 236 -12.75 -11.53 15.88
N ILE A 237 -13.61 -11.88 16.84
CA ILE A 237 -13.34 -12.88 17.88
C ILE A 237 -14.46 -13.92 17.81
N ALA A 238 -14.10 -15.20 17.67
CA ALA A 238 -15.06 -16.29 17.48
C ALA A 238 -16.12 -15.98 16.40
N SER A 239 -15.67 -15.47 15.24
CA SER A 239 -16.52 -15.06 14.11
C SER A 239 -17.48 -13.89 14.37
N HIS A 240 -17.40 -13.22 15.52
CA HIS A 240 -18.18 -12.03 15.83
C HIS A 240 -17.31 -10.76 15.76
N PRO A 241 -17.77 -9.69 15.05
CA PRO A 241 -17.02 -8.43 14.97
C PRO A 241 -16.81 -7.76 16.33
N VAL A 242 -15.58 -7.31 16.59
CA VAL A 242 -15.21 -6.63 17.83
C VAL A 242 -15.93 -5.28 17.97
N THR A 243 -16.22 -4.61 16.85
CA THR A 243 -17.03 -3.38 16.80
C THR A 243 -18.38 -3.55 17.50
N ASN A 244 -19.09 -4.66 17.25
CA ASN A 244 -20.39 -4.93 17.87
C ASN A 244 -20.28 -5.12 19.38
N MET A 245 -19.20 -5.77 19.84
CA MET A 245 -18.96 -5.98 21.27
C MET A 245 -18.77 -4.63 21.99
N PHE A 246 -17.93 -3.75 21.45
CA PHE A 246 -17.74 -2.41 22.02
C PHE A 246 -18.99 -1.54 21.91
N LEU A 247 -19.76 -1.67 20.82
CA LEU A 247 -21.02 -0.94 20.66
C LEU A 247 -22.05 -1.36 21.71
N VAL A 248 -22.22 -2.66 21.96
CA VAL A 248 -23.11 -3.16 23.02
C VAL A 248 -22.67 -2.65 24.39
N LEU A 249 -21.38 -2.70 24.70
CA LEU A 249 -20.85 -2.14 25.95
C LEU A 249 -21.07 -0.62 26.05
N SER A 250 -20.94 0.11 24.94
CA SER A 250 -21.25 1.53 24.88
C SER A 250 -22.73 1.80 25.17
N VAL A 251 -23.64 1.02 24.58
CA VAL A 251 -25.09 1.16 24.84
C VAL A 251 -25.41 0.85 26.30
N ILE A 252 -24.86 -0.22 26.87
CA ILE A 252 -25.07 -0.56 28.30
C ILE A 252 -24.59 0.58 29.20
N THR A 253 -23.39 1.10 28.97
CA THR A 253 -22.87 2.22 29.79
C THR A 253 -23.65 3.52 29.59
N ALA A 254 -24.20 3.76 28.38
CA ALA A 254 -25.09 4.87 28.11
C ALA A 254 -26.42 4.75 28.88
N LEU A 255 -27.01 3.54 28.91
CA LEU A 255 -28.21 3.25 29.70
C LEU A 255 -27.95 3.44 31.20
N ILE A 256 -26.79 3.01 31.70
CA ILE A 256 -26.36 3.27 33.08
C ILE A 256 -26.23 4.78 33.32
N ALA A 257 -25.63 5.53 32.40
CA ALA A 257 -25.54 6.99 32.51
C ALA A 257 -26.92 7.67 32.52
N GLY A 258 -27.87 7.19 31.70
CA GLY A 258 -29.26 7.65 31.69
C GLY A 258 -30.00 7.34 32.99
N TRP A 259 -29.85 6.12 33.51
CA TRP A 259 -30.39 5.75 34.82
C TRP A 259 -29.79 6.59 35.96
N LEU A 260 -28.47 6.79 35.94
CA LEU A 260 -27.77 7.69 36.87
C LEU A 260 -28.22 9.15 36.73
N HIS A 261 -28.74 9.55 35.57
CA HIS A 261 -29.28 10.88 35.35
C HIS A 261 -30.68 11.02 35.96
N PHE A 262 -31.60 10.11 35.69
CA PHE A 262 -32.98 10.17 36.20
C PHE A 262 -33.07 10.00 37.72
N ARG A 263 -32.10 9.32 38.33
CA ARG A 263 -32.06 9.17 39.78
C ARG A 263 -31.61 10.40 40.57
N LEU A 264 -31.09 11.43 39.90
CA LEU A 264 -30.58 12.61 40.58
C LEU A 264 -31.66 13.34 41.37
N ASP A 265 -32.91 13.29 40.89
CA ASP A 265 -34.03 14.03 41.48
C ASP A 265 -34.47 13.46 42.84
N TYR A 266 -34.35 12.14 43.05
CA TYR A 266 -34.78 11.48 44.28
C TYR A 266 -33.64 10.96 45.17
N ALA A 267 -32.47 10.64 44.59
CA ALA A 267 -31.30 10.18 45.37
C ALA A 267 -30.29 11.29 45.68
N GLY A 268 -30.50 12.50 45.12
CA GLY A 268 -29.61 13.63 45.26
C GLY A 268 -28.25 13.47 44.57
N HIS A 269 -27.41 14.50 44.71
CA HIS A 269 -26.04 14.49 44.19
C HIS A 269 -25.07 13.92 45.24
N THR A 270 -24.93 12.59 45.28
CA THR A 270 -23.93 11.94 46.14
C THR A 270 -22.58 11.89 45.43
N GLU A 271 -21.62 12.65 45.95
CA GLU A 271 -20.23 12.57 45.50
C GLU A 271 -19.66 11.17 45.78
N VAL A 272 -18.70 10.76 44.96
CA VAL A 272 -18.01 9.49 45.18
C VAL A 272 -16.94 9.71 46.24
N GLU A 273 -16.90 8.86 47.27
CA GLU A 273 -15.85 8.95 48.29
C GLU A 273 -14.45 8.94 47.66
N ASN A 274 -13.62 9.87 48.11
CA ASN A 274 -12.29 10.11 47.54
C ASN A 274 -11.23 9.10 48.06
N THR A 275 -11.53 7.81 47.91
CA THR A 275 -10.61 6.72 48.23
C THR A 275 -9.54 6.58 47.15
N ARG A 276 -8.43 5.88 47.47
CA ARG A 276 -7.37 5.56 46.48
C ARG A 276 -7.94 4.81 45.28
N ARG A 277 -8.88 3.88 45.52
CA ARG A 277 -9.55 3.07 44.49
C ARG A 277 -10.32 3.94 43.51
N ASN A 278 -11.18 4.83 44.02
CA ASN A 278 -12.05 5.66 43.16
C ASN A 278 -11.24 6.68 42.35
N ARG A 279 -10.17 7.23 42.93
CA ARG A 279 -9.21 8.09 42.21
C ARG A 279 -8.57 7.38 41.02
N LEU A 280 -8.15 6.13 41.22
CA LEU A 280 -7.54 5.34 40.16
C LEU A 280 -8.57 4.99 39.08
N LEU A 281 -9.77 4.55 39.46
CA LEU A 281 -10.83 4.20 38.50
C LEU A 281 -11.30 5.38 37.65
N ALA A 282 -11.33 6.60 38.21
CA ALA A 282 -11.75 7.79 37.45
C ALA A 282 -10.68 8.32 36.49
N SER A 283 -9.39 8.04 36.73
CA SER A 283 -8.27 8.58 35.96
C SER A 283 -7.69 7.62 34.91
N THR A 284 -7.91 6.33 35.06
CA THR A 284 -7.34 5.27 34.21
C THR A 284 -8.03 5.01 32.86
N PRO A 285 -9.30 5.36 32.57
CA PRO A 285 -9.96 4.91 31.35
C PRO A 285 -9.23 5.26 30.05
N LEU A 286 -8.79 6.53 29.85
CA LEU A 286 -8.02 6.89 28.64
C LEU A 286 -6.74 6.08 28.51
N MET A 287 -6.03 5.91 29.63
CA MET A 287 -4.74 5.26 29.68
C MET A 287 -4.86 3.77 29.34
N ILE A 288 -5.91 3.11 29.83
CA ILE A 288 -6.21 1.71 29.47
C ILE A 288 -6.45 1.59 27.96
N VAL A 289 -7.32 2.44 27.40
CA VAL A 289 -7.60 2.43 25.96
C VAL A 289 -6.34 2.67 25.14
N ALA A 290 -5.58 3.71 25.47
CA ALA A 290 -4.33 4.03 24.77
C ALA A 290 -3.29 2.91 24.89
N ALA A 291 -3.12 2.32 26.08
CA ALA A 291 -2.17 1.22 26.29
C ALA A 291 -2.58 -0.03 25.51
N ILE A 292 -3.86 -0.39 25.49
CA ILE A 292 -4.35 -1.54 24.70
C ILE A 292 -4.08 -1.33 23.21
N MET A 293 -4.32 -0.12 22.68
CA MET A 293 -4.05 0.18 21.27
C MET A 293 -2.57 0.11 20.93
N VAL A 294 -1.71 0.69 21.76
CA VAL A 294 -0.25 0.62 21.55
C VAL A 294 0.24 -0.83 21.63
N ILE A 295 -0.26 -1.62 22.60
CA ILE A 295 0.08 -3.04 22.70
C ILE A 295 -0.40 -3.78 21.44
N LEU A 296 -1.62 -3.54 20.96
CA LEU A 296 -2.14 -4.15 19.73
C LEU A 296 -1.24 -3.82 18.53
N GLU A 297 -0.89 -2.55 18.34
CA GLU A 297 -0.03 -2.09 17.25
C GLU A 297 1.34 -2.78 17.27
N VAL A 298 2.04 -2.71 18.41
CA VAL A 298 3.38 -3.28 18.57
C VAL A 298 3.36 -4.81 18.46
N THR A 299 2.41 -5.47 19.11
CA THR A 299 2.33 -6.94 19.08
C THR A 299 1.89 -7.47 17.72
N SER A 300 1.06 -6.73 16.97
CA SER A 300 0.66 -7.11 15.61
C SER A 300 1.87 -7.16 14.67
N MET A 301 2.75 -6.16 14.76
CA MET A 301 4.01 -6.09 14.00
C MET A 301 5.01 -7.14 14.46
N ALA A 302 5.23 -7.27 15.78
CA ALA A 302 6.15 -8.24 16.34
C ALA A 302 5.75 -9.68 15.97
N LYS A 303 4.45 -10.00 16.01
CA LYS A 303 3.91 -11.28 15.55
C LYS A 303 4.20 -11.48 14.06
N GLY A 304 3.97 -10.47 13.22
CA GLY A 304 4.24 -10.54 11.78
C GLY A 304 5.69 -10.90 11.48
N VAL A 305 6.64 -10.25 12.17
CA VAL A 305 8.08 -10.54 12.05
C VAL A 305 8.43 -11.95 12.55
N TYR A 306 7.90 -12.35 13.70
CA TYR A 306 8.23 -13.65 14.31
C TYR A 306 7.65 -14.84 13.52
N ALA A 307 6.37 -14.77 13.15
CA ALA A 307 5.66 -15.87 12.49
C ALA A 307 6.12 -16.10 11.03
N ARG A 308 6.85 -15.15 10.44
CA ARG A 308 7.32 -15.15 9.05
C ARG A 308 8.84 -15.01 8.96
N SER A 309 9.57 -15.64 9.89
CA SER A 309 11.02 -15.51 10.00
C SER A 309 11.78 -16.09 8.79
N ASP A 310 11.18 -17.03 8.08
CA ASP A 310 11.73 -17.71 6.90
C ASP A 310 11.51 -16.94 5.58
N THR A 311 10.78 -15.84 5.59
CA THR A 311 10.48 -15.00 4.41
C THR A 311 10.74 -13.52 4.71
N TYR A 312 10.38 -12.63 3.78
CA TYR A 312 10.56 -11.18 3.91
C TYR A 312 9.59 -10.57 4.92
N THR A 313 10.13 -9.74 5.81
CA THR A 313 9.39 -8.75 6.61
C THR A 313 10.24 -7.49 6.77
N THR A 314 9.62 -6.32 6.89
CA THR A 314 10.33 -5.05 7.12
C THR A 314 11.21 -5.12 8.38
N GLY A 315 10.75 -5.81 9.43
CA GLY A 315 11.53 -5.99 10.67
C GLY A 315 12.79 -6.83 10.46
N LYS A 316 12.70 -7.95 9.72
CA LYS A 316 13.86 -8.78 9.38
C LYS A 316 14.85 -8.01 8.49
N ALA A 317 14.37 -7.30 7.48
CA ALA A 317 15.21 -6.49 6.59
C ALA A 317 16.01 -5.44 7.39
N ASN A 318 15.36 -4.72 8.31
CA ASN A 318 16.05 -3.75 9.16
C ASN A 318 17.09 -4.40 10.09
N LEU A 319 16.79 -5.58 10.66
CA LEU A 319 17.74 -6.32 11.49
C LEU A 319 18.97 -6.76 10.69
N LEU A 320 18.78 -7.28 9.47
CA LEU A 320 19.87 -7.71 8.59
C LEU A 320 20.71 -6.53 8.08
N ALA A 321 20.09 -5.37 7.83
CA ALA A 321 20.80 -4.15 7.50
C ALA A 321 21.63 -3.62 8.68
N LEU A 322 21.09 -3.68 9.91
CA LEU A 322 21.81 -3.28 11.13
C LEU A 322 23.04 -4.16 11.42
N THR A 323 22.96 -5.46 11.12
CA THR A 323 24.10 -6.38 11.25
C THR A 323 25.05 -6.33 10.05
N GLY A 324 24.69 -5.60 8.98
CA GLY A 324 25.43 -5.54 7.72
C GLY A 324 25.43 -6.87 6.94
N SER A 325 24.59 -7.83 7.31
CA SER A 325 24.55 -9.15 6.69
C SER A 325 23.85 -9.13 5.34
N ASP A 326 22.81 -8.31 5.20
CA ASP A 326 22.10 -8.11 3.94
C ASP A 326 21.43 -6.71 3.93
N PRO A 327 22.08 -5.71 3.31
CA PRO A 327 21.55 -4.35 3.25
C PRO A 327 20.50 -4.16 2.13
N CYS A 328 20.33 -5.13 1.22
CA CYS A 328 19.52 -4.96 0.00
C CYS A 328 18.04 -5.32 0.21
N ALA A 329 17.68 -5.71 1.43
CA ALA A 329 16.31 -5.89 1.88
C ALA A 329 15.51 -6.81 0.93
N MET A 330 14.52 -6.26 0.22
CA MET A 330 13.60 -7.10 -0.57
C MET A 330 14.26 -7.70 -1.80
N ALA A 331 15.32 -7.09 -2.34
CA ALA A 331 16.01 -7.58 -3.53
C ALA A 331 16.64 -8.98 -3.33
N SER A 332 16.99 -9.34 -2.09
CA SER A 332 17.58 -10.64 -1.74
C SER A 332 16.53 -11.75 -1.50
N ASP A 333 15.31 -11.35 -1.13
CA ASP A 333 14.18 -12.25 -0.86
C ASP A 333 13.25 -12.44 -2.07
N VAL A 334 13.26 -11.52 -3.03
CA VAL A 334 12.56 -11.71 -4.32
C VAL A 334 13.40 -12.64 -5.20
N LEU A 335 12.76 -13.71 -5.65
CA LEU A 335 13.30 -14.66 -6.60
C LEU A 335 12.78 -14.34 -8.00
N VAL A 336 13.67 -14.38 -8.98
CA VAL A 336 13.38 -14.07 -10.37
C VAL A 336 13.80 -15.22 -11.27
N GLU A 337 13.11 -15.37 -12.39
CA GLU A 337 13.40 -16.34 -13.44
C GLU A 337 13.81 -15.55 -14.70
N PRO A 338 15.12 -15.29 -14.92
CA PRO A 338 15.57 -14.43 -16.03
C PRO A 338 15.24 -14.99 -17.41
N ASP A 339 15.33 -16.31 -17.59
CA ASP A 339 14.89 -17.01 -18.80
C ASP A 339 13.91 -18.14 -18.40
N ALA A 340 12.64 -17.94 -18.72
CA ALA A 340 11.57 -18.91 -18.43
C ALA A 340 11.64 -20.19 -19.29
N ASN A 341 12.51 -20.22 -20.30
CA ASN A 341 12.63 -21.36 -21.22
C ASN A 341 13.59 -22.45 -20.71
N GLU A 342 14.59 -22.10 -19.89
CA GLU A 342 15.59 -23.06 -19.38
C GLU A 342 14.97 -24.12 -18.46
N GLY A 343 13.91 -23.74 -17.73
CA GLY A 343 13.25 -24.61 -16.77
C GLY A 343 12.22 -25.58 -17.37
N LEU A 344 11.89 -25.47 -18.67
CA LEU A 344 10.83 -26.25 -19.32
C LEU A 344 11.10 -27.75 -19.18
N LEU A 345 10.14 -28.48 -18.59
CA LEU A 345 10.29 -29.92 -18.43
C LEU A 345 10.11 -30.62 -19.77
N GLN A 346 10.93 -31.64 -19.99
CA GLN A 346 10.82 -32.49 -21.17
C GLN A 346 9.86 -33.64 -20.91
N PRO A 347 8.98 -33.98 -21.87
CA PRO A 347 8.15 -35.15 -21.77
C PRO A 347 9.03 -36.41 -21.84
N ILE A 348 8.63 -37.45 -21.12
CA ILE A 348 9.41 -38.68 -21.07
C ILE A 348 9.34 -39.38 -22.43
N PRO A 349 10.49 -39.77 -23.01
CA PRO A 349 10.54 -40.46 -24.29
C PRO A 349 9.74 -41.78 -24.30
N GLY A 350 9.22 -42.16 -25.46
CA GLY A 350 8.50 -43.43 -25.65
C GLY A 350 7.03 -43.41 -25.23
N GLN A 351 6.50 -42.28 -24.75
CA GLN A 351 5.06 -42.10 -24.56
C GLN A 351 4.35 -41.87 -25.89
N GLN A 352 3.14 -42.41 -26.02
CA GLN A 352 2.25 -42.08 -27.11
C GLN A 352 1.68 -40.66 -26.90
N ALA A 353 1.70 -39.84 -27.95
CA ALA A 353 1.10 -38.51 -27.98
C ALA A 353 0.25 -38.38 -29.25
N GLY A 354 -0.88 -37.69 -29.14
CA GLY A 354 -1.83 -37.44 -30.22
C GLY A 354 -1.42 -36.28 -31.13
N LYS A 355 -2.38 -35.77 -31.91
CA LYS A 355 -2.17 -34.77 -32.96
C LYS A 355 -1.50 -33.46 -32.52
N TYR A 356 -1.66 -33.07 -31.26
CA TYR A 356 -1.13 -31.80 -30.73
C TYR A 356 0.11 -31.99 -29.85
N GLY A 357 0.75 -33.16 -29.92
CA GLY A 357 1.97 -33.47 -29.20
C GLY A 357 1.78 -33.73 -27.69
N PRO A 358 2.87 -33.78 -26.91
CA PRO A 358 2.87 -34.25 -25.52
C PRO A 358 2.04 -33.41 -24.55
N LEU A 359 1.84 -32.12 -24.83
CA LEU A 359 0.95 -31.27 -24.03
C LEU A 359 -0.52 -31.68 -24.21
N GLY A 360 -0.91 -32.08 -25.43
CA GLY A 360 -2.25 -32.57 -25.76
C GLY A 360 -2.57 -33.97 -25.23
N GLY A 361 -1.55 -34.77 -24.88
CA GLY A 361 -1.74 -36.16 -24.46
C GLY A 361 -2.28 -37.04 -25.58
N LEU A 362 -3.05 -38.08 -25.23
CA LEU A 362 -3.58 -39.06 -26.19
C LEU A 362 -4.80 -38.56 -26.97
N ASP A 363 -5.81 -38.06 -26.25
CA ASP A 363 -7.11 -37.67 -26.83
C ASP A 363 -7.62 -36.37 -26.17
N PRO A 364 -7.10 -35.20 -26.59
CA PRO A 364 -7.58 -33.91 -26.08
C PRO A 364 -8.95 -33.58 -26.68
N VAL A 365 -9.95 -33.37 -25.83
CA VAL A 365 -11.32 -32.98 -26.22
C VAL A 365 -11.52 -31.49 -25.91
N GLY A 366 -11.95 -30.71 -26.90
CA GLY A 366 -12.22 -29.27 -26.77
C GLY A 366 -11.01 -28.36 -26.54
N PHE A 367 -9.82 -28.92 -26.29
CA PHE A 367 -8.57 -28.18 -26.22
C PHE A 367 -7.87 -28.12 -27.58
N VAL A 368 -7.53 -26.92 -28.04
CA VAL A 368 -6.80 -26.68 -29.31
C VAL A 368 -5.63 -25.71 -29.12
N PRO A 369 -4.61 -25.74 -29.99
CA PRO A 369 -3.43 -24.87 -29.85
C PRO A 369 -3.72 -23.37 -29.89
N ASP A 370 -4.70 -22.94 -30.69
CA ASP A 370 -5.15 -21.55 -30.79
C ASP A 370 -6.34 -21.23 -29.87
N GLY A 371 -6.64 -22.08 -28.88
CA GLY A 371 -7.75 -21.92 -27.95
C GLY A 371 -7.47 -20.91 -26.85
N VAL A 372 -6.86 -19.77 -27.18
CA VAL A 372 -6.53 -18.67 -26.25
C VAL A 372 -7.18 -17.40 -26.75
N ARG A 373 -7.81 -16.64 -25.84
CA ARG A 373 -8.39 -15.35 -26.19
C ARG A 373 -7.28 -14.32 -26.46
N ILE A 374 -7.44 -13.55 -27.53
CA ILE A 374 -6.62 -12.36 -27.82
C ILE A 374 -7.19 -11.12 -27.11
N GLY A 375 -6.33 -10.18 -26.71
CA GLY A 375 -6.77 -8.94 -26.07
C GLY A 375 -7.50 -9.17 -24.74
N MET A 376 -7.00 -10.10 -23.94
CA MET A 376 -7.46 -10.34 -22.57
C MET A 376 -7.21 -9.12 -21.70
N THR A 377 -8.08 -8.94 -20.72
CA THR A 377 -7.95 -7.90 -19.69
C THR A 377 -8.20 -8.50 -18.32
N SER A 378 -7.52 -8.01 -17.30
CA SER A 378 -7.91 -8.32 -15.93
C SER A 378 -9.29 -7.76 -15.61
N LEU A 379 -9.91 -8.29 -14.55
CA LEU A 379 -11.04 -7.60 -13.93
C LEU A 379 -10.59 -6.21 -13.41
N PRO A 380 -11.48 -5.20 -13.45
CA PRO A 380 -11.16 -3.88 -12.94
C PRO A 380 -10.92 -3.92 -11.43
N VAL A 381 -9.91 -3.20 -10.99
CA VAL A 381 -9.59 -3.02 -9.57
C VAL A 381 -10.28 -1.76 -9.07
N VAL A 382 -10.99 -1.90 -7.96
CA VAL A 382 -11.63 -0.76 -7.29
C VAL A 382 -10.70 -0.17 -6.24
N GLY A 383 -10.23 1.05 -6.49
CA GLY A 383 -9.53 1.88 -5.53
C GLY A 383 -10.50 2.58 -4.57
N LYS A 384 -10.09 2.78 -3.32
CA LYS A 384 -10.88 3.51 -2.33
C LYS A 384 -10.50 4.99 -2.36
N PRO A 385 -11.47 5.92 -2.19
CA PRO A 385 -11.17 7.34 -2.18
C PRO A 385 -10.26 7.69 -1.00
N GLY A 386 -9.39 8.68 -1.21
CA GLY A 386 -8.39 9.07 -0.21
C GLY A 386 -7.06 8.32 -0.31
N LEU A 387 -6.88 7.48 -1.33
CA LEU A 387 -5.63 6.80 -1.63
C LEU A 387 -4.53 7.82 -1.96
N VAL A 388 -3.43 7.76 -1.22
CA VAL A 388 -2.27 8.63 -1.47
C VAL A 388 -1.60 8.23 -2.79
N ASN A 389 -1.09 9.22 -3.53
CA ASN A 389 -0.47 9.05 -4.85
C ASN A 389 -1.43 8.47 -5.90
N SER A 390 -2.64 8.99 -5.95
CA SER A 390 -3.61 8.80 -7.03
C SER A 390 -4.12 10.17 -7.45
N ASP A 391 -4.23 10.41 -8.76
CA ASP A 391 -4.78 11.63 -9.35
C ASP A 391 -6.32 11.57 -9.50
N ALA A 392 -6.92 10.43 -9.16
CA ALA A 392 -8.34 10.19 -9.33
C ALA A 392 -9.21 11.22 -8.60
N SER A 393 -10.32 11.58 -9.25
CA SER A 393 -11.30 12.50 -8.66
C SER A 393 -11.91 11.91 -7.38
N PRO A 394 -11.97 12.68 -6.27
CA PRO A 394 -12.61 12.21 -5.04
C PRO A 394 -14.13 12.11 -5.14
N ASN A 395 -14.73 12.57 -6.24
CA ASN A 395 -16.17 12.56 -6.47
C ASN A 395 -16.66 11.30 -7.22
N ALA A 396 -15.73 10.44 -7.67
CA ALA A 396 -16.03 9.24 -8.43
C ALA A 396 -15.27 8.03 -7.88
N PRO A 397 -15.79 6.79 -8.06
CA PRO A 397 -15.03 5.60 -7.72
C PRO A 397 -13.81 5.45 -8.64
N ILE A 398 -12.69 5.02 -8.07
CA ILE A 398 -11.49 4.67 -8.83
C ILE A 398 -11.71 3.25 -9.35
N MET A 399 -11.77 3.08 -10.68
CA MET A 399 -11.91 1.77 -11.32
C MET A 399 -10.90 1.67 -12.45
N GLU A 400 -9.84 0.90 -12.21
CA GLU A 400 -8.70 0.82 -13.14
C GLU A 400 -8.45 -0.61 -13.56
N VAL A 401 -8.07 -0.79 -14.82
CA VAL A 401 -7.59 -2.07 -15.35
C VAL A 401 -6.10 -1.92 -15.60
N SER A 402 -5.30 -2.86 -15.12
CA SER A 402 -3.86 -2.88 -15.36
C SER A 402 -3.43 -4.32 -15.54
N ASP A 403 -2.57 -4.58 -16.50
CA ASP A 403 -2.07 -5.91 -16.80
C ASP A 403 -0.54 -5.88 -16.91
N GLY A 404 0.10 -7.02 -16.67
CA GLY A 404 1.55 -7.14 -16.85
C GLY A 404 1.94 -7.06 -18.33
N ALA A 405 3.12 -6.51 -18.62
CA ALA A 405 3.63 -6.45 -19.98
C ALA A 405 3.64 -7.82 -20.71
N GLY A 406 2.88 -7.90 -21.81
CA GLY A 406 2.80 -9.08 -22.67
C GLY A 406 1.89 -10.20 -22.15
N THR A 407 1.09 -9.98 -21.11
CA THR A 407 0.20 -11.02 -20.55
C THR A 407 -1.24 -10.98 -21.08
N THR A 408 -1.58 -9.98 -21.89
CA THR A 408 -2.93 -9.78 -22.45
C THR A 408 -3.20 -10.64 -23.70
N GLY A 409 -2.25 -11.47 -24.11
CA GLY A 409 -2.36 -12.29 -25.32
C GLY A 409 -2.19 -11.47 -26.60
N GLY A 410 -2.36 -12.13 -27.74
CA GLY A 410 -2.08 -11.55 -29.05
C GLY A 410 -1.68 -12.63 -30.04
N VAL A 411 -1.24 -12.20 -31.23
CA VAL A 411 -0.76 -13.10 -32.29
C VAL A 411 0.75 -12.96 -32.41
N GLY A 412 1.44 -14.08 -32.40
CA GLY A 412 2.89 -14.19 -32.53
C GLY A 412 3.30 -15.16 -33.65
N PRO A 413 4.60 -15.50 -33.72
CA PRO A 413 5.10 -16.53 -34.63
C PRO A 413 4.44 -17.90 -34.35
N THR A 414 4.27 -18.70 -35.40
CA THR A 414 3.75 -20.08 -35.26
C THR A 414 4.70 -20.93 -34.43
N GLY A 415 4.18 -21.52 -33.35
CA GLY A 415 4.91 -22.36 -32.41
C GLY A 415 4.94 -23.85 -32.77
N ILE A 416 5.54 -24.64 -31.88
CA ILE A 416 5.87 -26.06 -32.11
C ILE A 416 4.65 -26.97 -32.36
N ASN A 417 3.48 -26.64 -31.82
CA ASN A 417 2.24 -27.39 -32.04
C ASN A 417 1.25 -26.67 -32.98
N GLY A 418 1.75 -25.69 -33.75
CA GLY A 418 0.96 -24.94 -34.73
C GLY A 418 0.22 -23.73 -34.18
N SER A 419 0.28 -23.46 -32.87
CA SER A 419 -0.33 -22.27 -32.25
C SER A 419 0.30 -20.99 -32.79
N SER A 420 -0.51 -19.98 -33.07
CA SER A 420 -0.09 -18.62 -33.44
C SER A 420 -0.22 -17.61 -32.28
N MET A 421 -0.48 -18.11 -31.07
CA MET A 421 -0.73 -17.25 -29.91
C MET A 421 0.56 -16.67 -29.33
N GLN A 422 0.55 -15.38 -29.00
CA GLN A 422 1.66 -14.71 -28.34
C GLN A 422 1.83 -15.23 -26.91
N LEU A 423 3.03 -15.71 -26.59
CA LEU A 423 3.36 -16.22 -25.27
C LEU A 423 3.90 -15.12 -24.34
N PRO A 424 3.54 -15.14 -23.04
CA PRO A 424 4.02 -14.19 -22.04
C PRO A 424 5.45 -14.53 -21.59
N PHE A 425 6.04 -13.67 -20.76
CA PHE A 425 7.28 -13.94 -19.99
C PHE A 425 8.52 -14.28 -20.81
N GLY A 426 8.53 -13.95 -22.12
CA GLY A 426 9.62 -14.31 -23.03
C GLY A 426 9.69 -15.82 -23.36
N LEU A 427 8.58 -16.55 -23.17
CA LEU A 427 8.50 -17.95 -23.59
C LEU A 427 8.63 -18.05 -25.11
N ASP A 428 9.50 -18.95 -25.55
CA ASP A 428 9.85 -19.17 -26.94
C ASP A 428 8.80 -20.07 -27.61
N PRO A 429 8.04 -19.57 -28.60
CA PRO A 429 7.00 -20.35 -29.28
C PRO A 429 7.57 -21.56 -30.03
N ALA A 430 8.84 -21.52 -30.46
CA ALA A 430 9.48 -22.64 -31.14
C ALA A 430 9.73 -23.84 -30.21
N ARG A 431 9.70 -23.63 -28.89
CA ARG A 431 9.93 -24.68 -27.87
C ARG A 431 8.73 -24.93 -26.96
N THR A 432 7.79 -24.00 -26.91
CA THR A 432 6.69 -24.01 -25.94
C THR A 432 5.35 -24.22 -26.66
N PRO A 433 4.75 -25.43 -26.60
CA PRO A 433 3.38 -25.62 -27.07
C PRO A 433 2.38 -24.93 -26.13
N VAL A 434 1.19 -24.62 -26.65
CA VAL A 434 0.05 -24.11 -25.87
C VAL A 434 -1.18 -24.94 -26.17
N MET A 435 -2.04 -25.11 -25.17
CA MET A 435 -3.38 -25.67 -25.34
C MET A 435 -4.36 -24.79 -24.59
N GLY A 436 -5.55 -24.55 -25.16
CA GLY A 436 -6.64 -23.88 -24.46
C GLY A 436 -8.02 -24.26 -24.98
N SER A 437 -9.05 -23.97 -24.19
CA SER A 437 -10.46 -24.29 -24.47
C SER A 437 -11.26 -23.11 -25.04
N TYR A 438 -10.65 -21.93 -25.21
CA TYR A 438 -11.39 -20.74 -25.66
C TYR A 438 -12.03 -20.96 -27.03
N GLY A 439 -13.32 -20.64 -27.14
CA GLY A 439 -14.12 -20.74 -28.36
C GLY A 439 -14.87 -22.07 -28.51
N GLU A 440 -14.51 -23.10 -27.76
CA GLU A 440 -15.28 -24.35 -27.71
C GLU A 440 -16.26 -24.33 -26.53
N ASN A 441 -17.50 -23.94 -26.79
CA ASN A 441 -18.56 -23.81 -25.79
C ASN A 441 -19.70 -24.82 -26.00
N SER A 442 -19.51 -25.84 -26.86
CA SER A 442 -20.55 -26.82 -27.19
C SER A 442 -20.37 -28.17 -26.48
N ILE A 443 -19.16 -28.45 -25.99
CA ILE A 443 -18.79 -29.69 -25.33
C ILE A 443 -17.97 -29.41 -24.06
N ALA A 444 -18.01 -30.33 -23.09
CA ALA A 444 -17.13 -30.29 -21.94
C ALA A 444 -15.69 -30.65 -22.36
N ALA A 445 -14.79 -29.67 -22.30
CA ALA A 445 -13.40 -29.85 -22.71
C ALA A 445 -12.59 -30.52 -21.60
N HIS A 446 -11.78 -31.50 -21.94
CA HIS A 446 -10.90 -32.19 -21.00
C HIS A 446 -9.62 -32.64 -21.68
N LEU A 447 -8.52 -32.56 -20.94
CA LEU A 447 -7.19 -32.90 -21.44
C LEU A 447 -6.31 -33.45 -20.32
N LYS A 448 -5.56 -34.50 -20.65
CA LYS A 448 -4.55 -35.09 -19.76
C LYS A 448 -3.23 -35.19 -20.50
N SER A 449 -2.24 -34.39 -20.09
CA SER A 449 -0.96 -34.33 -20.81
C SER A 449 -0.16 -35.63 -20.64
N SER A 450 0.87 -35.80 -21.48
CA SER A 450 1.93 -36.78 -21.23
C SER A 450 2.65 -36.49 -19.90
N TRP A 451 3.38 -37.48 -19.38
CA TRP A 451 4.25 -37.34 -18.21
C TRP A 451 5.53 -36.59 -18.56
N TYR A 452 5.86 -35.61 -17.73
CA TYR A 452 7.09 -34.82 -17.75
C TYR A 452 8.00 -35.27 -16.62
N GLU A 453 9.29 -35.37 -16.90
CA GLU A 453 10.29 -35.76 -15.91
C GLU A 453 10.63 -34.60 -14.98
N LEU A 454 10.61 -34.85 -13.67
CA LEU A 454 11.10 -33.88 -12.69
C LEU A 454 12.63 -33.99 -12.56
N PRO A 455 13.34 -32.86 -12.46
CA PRO A 455 14.73 -32.89 -12.03
C PRO A 455 14.85 -33.38 -10.58
N PRO A 456 16.05 -33.81 -10.15
CA PRO A 456 16.30 -34.09 -8.74
C PRO A 456 15.89 -32.90 -7.85
N PRO A 457 15.31 -33.15 -6.66
CA PRO A 457 14.96 -32.08 -5.73
C PRO A 457 16.16 -31.20 -5.39
N SER A 458 16.01 -29.89 -5.48
CA SER A 458 17.04 -28.90 -5.13
C SER A 458 16.42 -27.73 -4.36
N PRO A 459 17.08 -27.21 -3.31
CA PRO A 459 16.65 -25.99 -2.62
C PRO A 459 16.52 -24.76 -3.54
N ASP A 460 17.32 -24.70 -4.61
CA ASP A 460 17.33 -23.59 -5.59
C ASP A 460 16.20 -23.70 -6.62
N ARG A 461 15.47 -24.83 -6.62
CA ARG A 461 14.36 -25.13 -7.53
C ARG A 461 13.10 -25.56 -6.74
N PRO A 462 12.53 -24.67 -5.90
CA PRO A 462 11.48 -25.02 -4.95
C PRO A 462 10.06 -25.09 -5.55
N LEU A 463 9.90 -24.87 -6.86
CA LEU A 463 8.60 -24.75 -7.53
C LEU A 463 8.54 -25.57 -8.82
N VAL A 464 7.37 -26.16 -9.09
CA VAL A 464 6.89 -26.45 -10.45
C VAL A 464 5.93 -25.33 -10.83
N VAL A 465 6.08 -24.76 -12.03
CA VAL A 465 5.30 -23.63 -12.52
C VAL A 465 4.63 -23.98 -13.84
N ILE A 466 3.37 -23.55 -14.00
CA ILE A 466 2.63 -23.62 -15.26
C ILE A 466 2.21 -22.19 -15.61
N SER A 467 2.56 -21.71 -16.80
CA SER A 467 1.99 -20.45 -17.30
C SER A 467 0.59 -20.74 -17.84
N ALA A 468 -0.40 -19.99 -17.36
CA ALA A 468 -1.80 -20.22 -17.68
C ALA A 468 -2.58 -18.91 -17.85
N ALA A 469 -3.66 -18.98 -18.61
CA ALA A 469 -4.61 -17.89 -18.83
C ALA A 469 -6.04 -18.41 -18.70
N GLY A 470 -7.01 -17.50 -18.63
CA GLY A 470 -8.42 -17.81 -18.40
C GLY A 470 -8.79 -17.91 -16.92
N ALA A 471 -10.00 -18.41 -16.67
CA ALA A 471 -10.55 -18.54 -15.32
C ALA A 471 -10.18 -19.90 -14.72
N ILE A 472 -9.42 -19.90 -13.62
CA ILE A 472 -8.85 -21.14 -13.05
C ILE A 472 -9.21 -21.25 -11.57
N TRP A 473 -9.68 -22.44 -11.19
CA TRP A 473 -10.05 -22.75 -9.82
C TRP A 473 -8.81 -22.84 -8.92
N SER A 474 -8.79 -22.05 -7.85
CA SER A 474 -7.71 -22.04 -6.85
C SER A 474 -8.24 -21.81 -5.44
N PHE A 475 -7.37 -21.92 -4.42
CA PHE A 475 -7.71 -21.60 -3.03
C PHE A 475 -6.74 -20.56 -2.47
N GLN A 476 -7.23 -19.75 -1.54
CA GLN A 476 -6.38 -18.82 -0.79
C GLN A 476 -5.54 -19.56 0.26
N GLN A 477 -4.54 -18.87 0.82
CA GLN A 477 -3.61 -19.45 1.80
C GLN A 477 -4.31 -20.03 3.04
N ASP A 478 -5.41 -19.43 3.49
CA ASP A 478 -6.20 -19.89 4.65
C ASP A 478 -7.28 -20.92 4.27
N GLY A 479 -7.27 -21.40 3.03
CA GLY A 479 -8.25 -22.34 2.49
C GLY A 479 -9.58 -21.70 2.13
N THR A 480 -9.72 -20.38 2.27
CA THR A 480 -10.94 -19.68 1.86
C THR A 480 -11.08 -19.65 0.34
N PHE A 481 -12.34 -19.57 -0.08
CA PHE A 481 -12.73 -19.46 -1.48
C PHE A 481 -13.49 -18.15 -1.65
N SER A 482 -12.94 -17.22 -2.45
CA SER A 482 -13.63 -16.01 -2.89
C SER A 482 -14.09 -16.22 -4.32
N PRO A 483 -15.40 -16.30 -4.62
CA PRO A 483 -15.88 -16.52 -5.99
C PRO A 483 -15.32 -15.52 -7.01
N GLU A 484 -15.09 -14.28 -6.61
CA GLU A 484 -14.56 -13.21 -7.49
C GLU A 484 -13.10 -13.45 -7.91
N ILE A 485 -12.31 -14.17 -7.10
CA ILE A 485 -10.87 -14.38 -7.30
C ILE A 485 -10.55 -15.83 -7.68
N ASN A 486 -11.31 -16.78 -7.13
CA ASN A 486 -11.00 -18.21 -7.09
C ASN A 486 -11.93 -19.06 -7.96
N TYR A 487 -13.07 -18.54 -8.43
CA TYR A 487 -13.92 -19.29 -9.34
C TYR A 487 -13.27 -19.43 -10.72
N GLY A 488 -13.48 -20.59 -11.35
CA GLY A 488 -12.89 -20.92 -12.63
C GLY A 488 -12.93 -22.41 -12.90
N GLN A 489 -12.13 -22.85 -13.85
CA GLN A 489 -12.07 -24.22 -14.34
C GLN A 489 -10.90 -25.01 -13.71
N GLN A 490 -10.98 -26.34 -13.75
CA GLN A 490 -10.00 -27.16 -13.05
C GLN A 490 -8.73 -27.31 -13.89
N LEU A 491 -7.61 -26.83 -13.35
CA LEU A 491 -6.27 -27.16 -13.82
C LEU A 491 -5.49 -27.71 -12.63
N LYS A 492 -5.15 -29.00 -12.67
CA LYS A 492 -4.43 -29.69 -11.59
C LYS A 492 -3.10 -30.23 -12.09
N LEU A 493 -2.13 -30.28 -11.19
CA LEU A 493 -0.88 -31.01 -11.41
C LEU A 493 -1.00 -32.39 -10.76
N GLU A 494 -0.89 -33.45 -11.55
CA GLU A 494 -0.84 -34.83 -11.06
C GLU A 494 0.62 -35.26 -10.88
N TRP A 495 1.00 -35.57 -9.64
CA TRP A 495 2.28 -36.17 -9.29
C TRP A 495 2.27 -37.67 -9.56
N GLY A 496 3.39 -38.22 -10.01
CA GLY A 496 3.54 -39.64 -10.27
C GLY A 496 4.94 -40.16 -9.99
N VAL A 497 5.05 -41.48 -10.00
CA VAL A 497 6.34 -42.19 -9.96
C VAL A 497 6.45 -43.11 -11.18
N ARG A 498 7.64 -43.17 -11.78
CA ARG A 498 7.99 -44.20 -12.77
C ARG A 498 7.86 -45.58 -12.12
N ASP A 499 6.98 -46.41 -12.67
CA ASP A 499 6.73 -47.76 -12.21
C ASP A 499 6.53 -48.67 -13.44
N PRO A 500 7.54 -49.45 -13.84
CA PRO A 500 7.43 -50.35 -14.98
C PRO A 500 6.32 -51.41 -14.87
N ARG A 501 5.82 -51.66 -13.65
CA ARG A 501 4.72 -52.61 -13.42
C ARG A 501 3.34 -51.98 -13.63
N SER A 502 3.26 -50.66 -13.65
CA SER A 502 2.02 -49.93 -13.87
C SER A 502 1.72 -49.79 -15.37
N PRO A 503 0.43 -49.79 -15.78
CA PRO A 503 0.05 -49.54 -17.17
C PRO A 503 0.63 -48.22 -17.68
N GLY A 504 1.33 -48.27 -18.81
CA GLY A 504 2.03 -47.11 -19.37
C GLY A 504 3.34 -46.73 -18.67
N GLY A 505 3.79 -47.50 -17.67
CA GLY A 505 5.08 -47.30 -16.99
C GLY A 505 5.08 -46.25 -15.87
N PHE A 506 3.90 -45.76 -15.46
CA PHE A 506 3.78 -44.70 -14.46
C PHE A 506 2.63 -44.99 -13.49
N LYS A 507 2.87 -44.72 -12.20
CA LYS A 507 1.86 -44.80 -11.15
C LYS A 507 1.49 -43.37 -10.70
N PRO A 508 0.24 -42.91 -10.91
CA PRO A 508 -0.22 -41.64 -10.37
C PRO A 508 -0.30 -41.71 -8.84
N LEU A 509 0.02 -40.60 -8.16
CA LEU A 509 0.07 -40.50 -6.71
C LEU A 509 -1.02 -39.56 -6.16
N ARG A 510 -0.94 -38.27 -6.48
CA ARG A 510 -1.85 -37.23 -5.97
C ARG A 510 -2.01 -36.11 -6.98
N GLN A 511 -3.18 -35.48 -7.00
CA GLN A 511 -3.45 -34.26 -7.77
C GLN A 511 -3.53 -33.07 -6.83
N ASP A 512 -2.83 -31.99 -7.16
CA ASP A 512 -2.84 -30.75 -6.39
C ASP A 512 -3.47 -29.61 -7.19
N TYR A 513 -4.17 -28.71 -6.49
CA TYR A 513 -4.62 -27.43 -7.03
C TYR A 513 -3.47 -26.42 -7.07
N PRO A 514 -3.50 -25.47 -8.02
CA PRO A 514 -2.48 -24.45 -8.13
C PRO A 514 -2.60 -23.42 -7.00
N ILE A 515 -1.46 -22.85 -6.63
CA ILE A 515 -1.42 -21.54 -5.99
C ILE A 515 -1.47 -20.49 -7.11
N ASP A 516 -2.51 -19.66 -7.10
CA ASP A 516 -2.75 -18.60 -8.08
C ASP A 516 -2.97 -17.27 -7.35
N ILE A 517 -2.18 -16.25 -7.69
CA ILE A 517 -2.31 -14.90 -7.12
C ILE A 517 -3.08 -13.95 -8.03
N GLY A 518 -3.48 -14.40 -9.22
CA GLY A 518 -4.12 -13.55 -10.21
C GLY A 518 -3.17 -12.53 -10.85
N PRO A 519 -3.74 -11.52 -11.54
CA PRO A 519 -5.16 -11.35 -11.80
C PRO A 519 -5.70 -12.33 -12.87
N GLN A 520 -6.96 -12.74 -12.75
CA GLN A 520 -7.69 -13.36 -13.86
C GLN A 520 -8.20 -12.27 -14.81
N THR A 521 -8.28 -12.46 -16.13
CA THR A 521 -8.11 -13.69 -16.93
C THR A 521 -6.77 -13.78 -17.68
N VAL A 522 -5.90 -12.78 -17.52
CA VAL A 522 -4.62 -12.69 -18.25
C VAL A 522 -3.64 -13.83 -17.92
N TRP A 523 -2.60 -13.94 -18.74
CA TRP A 523 -1.50 -14.86 -18.51
C TRP A 523 -0.82 -14.61 -17.15
N ARG A 524 -0.62 -15.69 -16.40
CA ARG A 524 0.01 -15.70 -15.08
C ARG A 524 0.69 -17.03 -14.81
N ASN A 525 1.46 -17.11 -13.73
CA ASN A 525 2.20 -18.31 -13.34
C ASN A 525 1.53 -19.00 -12.15
N LEU A 526 0.98 -20.18 -12.39
CA LEU A 526 0.46 -21.08 -11.37
C LEU A 526 1.60 -21.82 -10.70
N ARG A 527 1.57 -21.92 -9.37
CA ARG A 527 2.70 -22.42 -8.57
C ARG A 527 2.33 -23.70 -7.84
N PHE A 528 3.25 -24.66 -7.88
CA PHE A 528 3.16 -25.93 -7.16
C PHE A 528 4.47 -26.15 -6.38
N PRO A 529 4.51 -25.90 -5.06
CA PRO A 529 5.72 -26.08 -4.28
C PRO A 529 6.22 -27.53 -4.30
N THR A 530 7.49 -27.75 -4.63
CA THR A 530 8.06 -29.11 -4.65
C THR A 530 8.11 -29.73 -3.26
N LYS A 531 8.16 -28.91 -2.20
CA LYS A 531 8.11 -29.34 -0.80
C LYS A 531 6.81 -30.07 -0.44
N THR A 532 5.70 -29.78 -1.13
CA THR A 532 4.43 -30.45 -0.87
C THR A 532 4.27 -31.73 -1.69
N ALA A 533 5.17 -32.03 -2.64
CA ALA A 533 5.08 -33.20 -3.50
C ALA A 533 5.05 -34.52 -2.69
N PRO A 534 4.29 -35.54 -3.13
CA PRO A 534 4.33 -36.86 -2.50
C PRO A 534 5.74 -37.46 -2.49
N PRO A 535 6.15 -38.18 -1.43
CA PRO A 535 7.46 -38.84 -1.39
C PRO A 535 7.66 -39.79 -2.58
N GLY A 536 8.81 -39.68 -3.24
CA GLY A 536 9.16 -40.51 -4.41
C GLY A 536 8.56 -40.04 -5.74
N ALA A 537 7.84 -38.91 -5.77
CA ALA A 537 7.39 -38.33 -7.03
C ALA A 537 8.58 -37.90 -7.90
N ASN A 538 8.65 -38.42 -9.13
CA ASN A 538 9.71 -38.10 -10.09
C ASN A 538 9.15 -37.70 -11.48
N VAL A 539 7.83 -37.71 -11.64
CA VAL A 539 7.16 -37.29 -12.85
C VAL A 539 5.91 -36.49 -12.52
N VAL A 540 5.52 -35.58 -13.43
CA VAL A 540 4.30 -34.78 -13.31
C VAL A 540 3.54 -34.73 -14.63
N ARG A 541 2.23 -34.50 -14.58
CA ARG A 541 1.43 -34.15 -15.76
C ARG A 541 0.30 -33.21 -15.41
N ILE A 542 -0.22 -32.53 -16.42
CA ILE A 542 -1.35 -31.61 -16.28
C ILE A 542 -2.65 -32.39 -16.50
N VAL A 543 -3.64 -32.11 -15.64
CA VAL A 543 -5.02 -32.56 -15.79
C VAL A 543 -5.89 -31.31 -15.85
N ALA A 544 -6.45 -31.04 -17.02
CA ALA A 544 -7.31 -29.89 -17.27
C ALA A 544 -8.74 -30.37 -17.58
N ASP A 545 -9.72 -29.73 -16.95
CA ASP A 545 -11.13 -30.04 -17.10
C ASP A 545 -11.95 -28.75 -17.05
N ASP A 546 -12.70 -28.52 -18.12
CA ASP A 546 -13.56 -27.36 -18.37
C ASP A 546 -14.95 -27.86 -18.81
N PRO A 547 -15.81 -28.23 -17.83
CA PRO A 547 -17.16 -28.67 -18.10
C PRO A 547 -18.14 -27.50 -18.33
N ASN A 548 -17.70 -26.25 -18.16
CA ASN A 548 -18.58 -25.09 -18.24
C ASN A 548 -18.68 -24.57 -19.68
N LEU A 549 -19.90 -24.37 -20.17
CA LEU A 549 -20.15 -23.94 -21.54
C LEU A 549 -20.30 -22.40 -21.68
N SER A 550 -20.00 -21.65 -20.63
CA SER A 550 -20.00 -20.18 -20.66
C SER A 550 -18.82 -19.66 -21.45
N SER A 551 -19.05 -18.66 -22.31
CA SER A 551 -17.99 -18.02 -23.11
C SER A 551 -16.87 -17.37 -22.30
N ASP A 552 -17.13 -17.05 -21.02
CA ASP A 552 -16.15 -16.44 -20.11
C ASP A 552 -15.42 -17.48 -19.24
N GLN A 553 -15.84 -18.75 -19.31
CA GLN A 553 -15.26 -19.86 -18.59
C GLN A 553 -14.44 -20.69 -19.57
N TRP A 554 -13.14 -20.43 -19.58
CA TRP A 554 -12.16 -21.14 -20.39
C TRP A 554 -10.82 -21.08 -19.68
N LEU A 555 -9.90 -21.95 -20.08
CA LEU A 555 -8.53 -21.94 -19.58
C LEU A 555 -7.53 -22.28 -20.70
N ALA A 556 -6.32 -21.77 -20.58
CA ALA A 556 -5.19 -22.15 -21.41
C ALA A 556 -3.94 -22.33 -20.57
N PHE A 557 -3.01 -23.16 -21.04
CA PHE A 557 -1.77 -23.47 -20.32
C PHE A 557 -0.61 -23.88 -21.23
N THR A 558 0.60 -23.71 -20.70
CA THR A 558 1.86 -24.20 -21.24
C THR A 558 2.29 -25.49 -20.53
N PRO A 559 3.35 -26.20 -20.99
CA PRO A 559 3.94 -27.29 -20.22
C PRO A 559 4.42 -26.83 -18.84
N PRO A 560 4.52 -27.76 -17.87
CA PRO A 560 5.13 -27.46 -16.58
C PRO A 560 6.63 -27.20 -16.74
N ARG A 561 7.15 -26.28 -15.95
CA ARG A 561 8.59 -25.99 -15.83
C ARG A 561 9.02 -25.99 -14.38
N VAL A 562 10.29 -26.27 -14.13
CA VAL A 562 10.91 -26.08 -12.81
C VAL A 562 11.91 -24.93 -12.95
N PRO A 563 11.55 -23.71 -12.52
CA PRO A 563 12.39 -22.53 -12.72
C PRO A 563 13.78 -22.66 -12.13
N THR A 564 14.77 -22.04 -12.77
CA THR A 564 16.07 -21.74 -12.17
C THR A 564 16.00 -20.34 -11.57
N LEU A 565 15.86 -20.26 -10.25
CA LEU A 565 15.62 -18.99 -9.57
C LEU A 565 16.94 -18.34 -9.15
N LYS A 566 17.05 -17.03 -9.39
CA LYS A 566 18.10 -16.16 -8.83
C LYS A 566 17.45 -15.06 -8.00
N THR A 567 18.23 -14.32 -7.19
CA THR A 567 17.65 -13.18 -6.47
C THR A 567 17.43 -12.00 -7.42
N ALA A 568 16.52 -11.09 -7.07
CA ALA A 568 16.36 -9.84 -7.80
C ALA A 568 17.63 -8.98 -7.73
N GLN A 569 18.40 -9.06 -6.62
CA GLN A 569 19.71 -8.42 -6.53
C GLN A 569 20.69 -8.96 -7.58
N ASP A 570 20.71 -10.27 -7.83
CA ASP A 570 21.59 -10.87 -8.85
C ASP A 570 21.21 -10.45 -10.27
N LEU A 571 19.92 -10.21 -10.53
CA LEU A 571 19.43 -9.77 -11.84
C LEU A 571 19.65 -8.28 -12.08
N LEU A 572 19.27 -7.44 -11.12
CA LEU A 572 19.27 -5.99 -11.27
C LEU A 572 20.66 -5.40 -11.00
N GLY A 573 21.43 -6.01 -10.08
CA GLY A 573 22.65 -5.42 -9.54
C GLY A 573 22.37 -4.11 -8.81
N SER A 574 23.43 -3.31 -8.66
CA SER A 574 23.37 -1.99 -8.01
C SER A 574 23.68 -0.81 -8.95
N ASP A 575 24.19 -1.07 -10.15
CA ASP A 575 24.60 -0.02 -11.10
C ASP A 575 23.58 0.20 -12.24
N THR A 576 22.82 -0.84 -12.58
CA THR A 576 21.81 -0.79 -13.64
C THR A 576 20.75 0.26 -13.29
N PRO A 577 20.39 1.17 -14.22
CA PRO A 577 19.32 2.13 -13.97
C PRO A 577 17.96 1.44 -13.93
N VAL A 578 17.27 1.59 -12.80
CA VAL A 578 15.94 1.00 -12.56
C VAL A 578 14.90 2.10 -12.37
N LEU A 579 13.71 1.92 -12.96
CA LEU A 579 12.52 2.67 -12.60
C LEU A 579 11.85 2.00 -11.39
N LEU A 580 12.11 2.53 -10.19
CA LEU A 580 11.43 2.08 -8.98
C LEU A 580 10.14 2.87 -8.80
N ASP A 581 8.99 2.20 -8.82
CA ASP A 581 7.72 2.82 -8.48
C ASP A 581 7.73 3.33 -7.03
N MET A 582 6.95 4.38 -6.75
CA MET A 582 6.96 5.08 -5.46
C MET A 582 6.81 4.15 -4.24
N ALA A 583 5.94 3.15 -4.33
CA ALA A 583 5.63 2.25 -3.22
C ALA A 583 6.77 1.27 -2.88
N VAL A 584 7.60 0.89 -3.87
CA VAL A 584 8.66 -0.13 -3.70
C VAL A 584 10.03 0.48 -3.43
N ALA A 585 10.21 1.78 -3.66
CA ALA A 585 11.53 2.42 -3.61
C ALA A 585 12.27 2.25 -2.28
N GLN A 586 11.56 2.19 -1.14
CA GLN A 586 12.18 1.96 0.17
C GLN A 586 12.59 0.50 0.42
N ASN A 587 12.03 -0.44 -0.36
CA ASN A 587 12.28 -1.88 -0.21
C ASN A 587 13.49 -2.37 -1.01
N PHE A 588 13.94 -1.56 -1.99
CA PHE A 588 15.06 -1.84 -2.89
C PHE A 588 16.17 -0.77 -2.72
N PRO A 589 16.78 -0.65 -1.53
CA PRO A 589 17.73 0.43 -1.24
C PRO A 589 19.08 0.30 -1.97
N CYS A 590 19.39 -0.88 -2.52
CA CYS A 590 20.63 -1.15 -3.26
C CYS A 590 20.53 -0.87 -4.76
N GLN A 591 19.33 -0.75 -5.29
CA GLN A 591 19.09 -0.50 -6.72
C GLN A 591 19.24 0.99 -6.98
N ARG A 592 19.97 1.34 -8.05
CA ARG A 592 20.13 2.73 -8.47
C ARG A 592 18.96 3.16 -9.37
N PRO A 593 18.18 4.19 -8.97
CA PRO A 593 17.22 4.79 -9.89
C PRO A 593 17.92 5.37 -11.13
N PHE A 594 17.24 5.39 -12.28
CA PHE A 594 17.74 6.14 -13.43
C PHE A 594 17.96 7.62 -13.07
N SER A 595 18.93 8.25 -13.72
CA SER A 595 19.30 9.64 -13.42
C SER A 595 18.73 10.62 -14.44
N GLU A 596 18.47 11.85 -13.99
CA GLU A 596 18.16 13.00 -14.86
C GLU A 596 19.27 14.03 -14.71
N HIS A 597 19.86 14.43 -15.83
CA HIS A 597 20.94 15.41 -15.88
C HIS A 597 20.70 16.38 -17.03
N LEU A 598 20.79 17.69 -16.75
CA LEU A 598 20.62 18.77 -17.74
C LEU A 598 19.30 18.71 -18.52
N GLY A 599 18.24 18.18 -17.90
CA GLY A 599 16.92 18.03 -18.52
C GLY A 599 16.77 16.81 -19.44
N VAL A 600 17.76 15.90 -19.47
CA VAL A 600 17.72 14.63 -20.20
C VAL A 600 17.73 13.47 -19.20
N ALA A 601 16.87 12.48 -19.42
CA ALA A 601 16.76 11.28 -18.59
C ALA A 601 17.57 10.11 -19.17
N GLU A 602 18.27 9.39 -18.31
CA GLU A 602 18.87 8.09 -18.61
C GLU A 602 17.76 7.04 -18.81
N LEU A 603 17.84 6.22 -19.87
CA LEU A 603 16.83 5.19 -20.12
C LEU A 603 16.97 4.01 -19.13
N PRO A 604 15.96 3.72 -18.29
CA PRO A 604 15.99 2.59 -17.38
C PRO A 604 15.98 1.25 -18.14
N LYS A 605 16.59 0.21 -17.55
CA LYS A 605 16.60 -1.16 -18.10
C LYS A 605 15.55 -2.07 -17.47
N PHE A 606 15.09 -1.72 -16.28
CA PHE A 606 14.05 -2.45 -15.56
C PHE A 606 13.08 -1.49 -14.90
N ARG A 607 11.86 -1.96 -14.65
CA ARG A 607 10.89 -1.33 -13.76
C ARG A 607 10.54 -2.32 -12.64
N VAL A 608 10.47 -1.85 -11.40
CA VAL A 608 10.00 -2.62 -10.24
C VAL A 608 8.72 -1.99 -9.75
N MET A 609 7.67 -2.81 -9.62
CA MET A 609 6.30 -2.37 -9.36
C MET A 609 5.74 -3.06 -8.11
N PRO A 610 4.84 -2.40 -7.34
CA PRO A 610 4.13 -3.03 -6.22
C PRO A 610 3.07 -4.04 -6.71
N GLU A 611 2.26 -4.56 -5.79
CA GLU A 611 1.14 -5.46 -6.08
C GLU A 611 0.14 -4.88 -7.09
N HIS A 612 -0.58 -5.75 -7.79
CA HIS A 612 -1.46 -5.41 -8.91
C HIS A 612 -2.43 -4.24 -8.61
N LYS A 613 -3.08 -4.27 -7.45
CA LYS A 613 -4.01 -3.22 -7.03
C LYS A 613 -3.34 -1.86 -6.83
N GLN A 614 -2.14 -1.84 -6.25
CA GLN A 614 -1.39 -0.61 -6.01
C GLN A 614 -0.83 -0.04 -7.33
N VAL A 615 -0.44 -0.90 -8.27
CA VAL A 615 -0.03 -0.45 -9.61
C VAL A 615 -1.18 0.23 -10.34
N ALA A 616 -2.34 -0.44 -10.41
CA ALA A 616 -3.50 0.04 -11.16
C ALA A 616 -4.01 1.38 -10.63
N THR A 617 -4.19 1.50 -9.30
CA THR A 617 -4.89 2.64 -8.70
C THR A 617 -3.98 3.78 -8.22
N SER A 618 -2.65 3.59 -8.29
CA SER A 618 -1.68 4.58 -7.83
C SER A 618 -0.52 4.73 -8.81
N SER A 619 0.36 3.73 -8.99
CA SER A 619 1.57 3.93 -9.80
C SER A 619 1.27 4.40 -11.22
N ASN A 620 0.34 3.72 -11.91
CA ASN A 620 0.07 4.03 -13.32
C ASN A 620 -0.60 5.39 -13.52
N MET A 621 -1.42 5.77 -12.55
CA MET A 621 -2.11 7.05 -12.50
C MET A 621 -1.14 8.20 -12.16
N TRP A 622 -0.30 8.02 -11.15
CA TRP A 622 0.58 9.08 -10.64
C TRP A 622 1.80 9.34 -11.52
N MET A 623 2.28 8.32 -12.23
CA MET A 623 3.47 8.39 -13.09
C MET A 623 3.11 8.54 -14.57
N SER A 624 1.85 8.87 -14.86
CA SER A 624 1.28 8.96 -16.21
C SER A 624 2.09 9.91 -17.12
N ALA A 625 2.04 9.65 -18.43
CA ALA A 625 2.64 10.56 -19.41
C ALA A 625 1.90 11.91 -19.47
N GLU A 626 0.57 11.89 -19.27
CA GLU A 626 -0.30 13.07 -19.32
C GLU A 626 -0.01 14.06 -18.18
N ASP A 627 0.43 13.56 -17.02
CA ASP A 627 0.79 14.38 -15.85
C ASP A 627 2.29 14.72 -15.75
N GLY A 628 3.07 14.33 -16.76
CA GLY A 628 4.52 14.62 -16.81
C GLY A 628 5.40 13.64 -16.04
N GLY A 629 4.87 12.46 -15.71
CA GLY A 629 5.64 11.38 -15.10
C GLY A 629 6.63 10.70 -16.07
N PRO A 630 7.46 9.77 -15.56
CA PRO A 630 8.50 9.11 -16.36
C PRO A 630 7.95 8.30 -17.53
N PHE A 631 6.66 7.97 -17.54
CA PHE A 631 6.03 7.30 -18.67
C PHE A 631 6.06 8.11 -19.96
N MET A 632 6.21 9.44 -19.88
CA MET A 632 6.35 10.31 -21.04
C MET A 632 7.43 9.83 -22.03
N PHE A 633 8.57 9.37 -21.52
CA PHE A 633 9.67 8.90 -22.37
C PHE A 633 9.82 7.38 -22.37
N THR A 634 9.49 6.69 -21.26
CA THR A 634 9.64 5.23 -21.22
C THR A 634 8.66 4.53 -22.15
N THR A 635 7.40 4.97 -22.20
CA THR A 635 6.39 4.34 -23.09
C THR A 635 6.62 4.65 -24.57
N ALA A 636 7.25 5.79 -24.86
CA ALA A 636 7.55 6.22 -26.23
C ALA A 636 8.82 5.58 -26.81
N LEU A 637 9.79 5.20 -25.97
CA LEU A 637 11.13 4.75 -26.40
C LEU A 637 11.43 3.29 -26.07
N LEU A 638 10.71 2.68 -25.12
CA LEU A 638 10.99 1.35 -24.60
C LEU A 638 9.80 0.40 -24.81
N ARG A 639 10.10 -0.84 -25.18
CA ARG A 639 9.18 -1.97 -25.09
C ARG A 639 9.33 -2.64 -23.74
N THR A 640 8.23 -3.18 -23.24
CA THR A 640 8.16 -3.80 -21.92
C THR A 640 7.91 -5.30 -22.06
N SER A 641 8.51 -6.08 -21.16
CA SER A 641 8.23 -7.52 -21.03
C SER A 641 8.32 -7.93 -19.56
N SER A 642 7.33 -8.68 -19.06
CA SER A 642 7.35 -9.14 -17.67
C SER A 642 8.38 -10.23 -17.42
N VAL A 643 9.08 -10.14 -16.29
CA VAL A 643 9.95 -11.19 -15.75
C VAL A 643 9.17 -11.96 -14.68
N PRO A 644 9.09 -13.31 -14.72
CA PRO A 644 8.46 -14.07 -13.65
C PRO A 644 9.21 -13.88 -12.33
N THR A 645 8.48 -13.53 -11.28
CA THR A 645 9.04 -13.32 -9.95
C THR A 645 8.19 -13.97 -8.85
N TYR A 646 8.84 -14.30 -7.74
CA TYR A 646 8.27 -15.03 -6.62
C TYR A 646 8.88 -14.52 -5.32
N LEU A 647 8.09 -14.39 -4.25
CA LEU A 647 8.64 -14.07 -2.94
C LEU A 647 9.12 -15.36 -2.26
N ARG A 648 10.40 -15.42 -1.86
CA ARG A 648 10.99 -16.59 -1.23
C ARG A 648 10.14 -17.05 -0.03
N ASN A 649 9.75 -18.32 -0.04
CA ASN A 649 8.96 -18.98 1.01
C ASN A 649 7.55 -18.42 1.26
N ASP A 650 7.07 -17.44 0.48
CA ASP A 650 5.68 -16.99 0.52
C ASP A 650 5.05 -16.99 -0.89
N TRP A 651 4.75 -18.19 -1.37
CA TRP A 651 4.24 -18.44 -2.72
C TRP A 651 2.81 -17.92 -2.96
N TYR A 652 2.10 -17.53 -1.90
CA TYR A 652 0.75 -16.95 -1.97
C TYR A 652 0.77 -15.42 -2.06
N ARG A 653 1.96 -14.79 -1.96
CA ARG A 653 2.07 -13.34 -1.98
C ARG A 653 2.14 -12.81 -3.41
N ASP A 654 1.22 -11.93 -3.75
CA ASP A 654 1.51 -10.88 -4.74
C ASP A 654 2.35 -9.82 -4.05
N TRP A 655 3.66 -9.84 -4.33
CA TRP A 655 4.58 -8.83 -3.83
C TRP A 655 4.69 -7.66 -4.81
N GLY A 656 4.24 -7.83 -6.04
CA GLY A 656 4.54 -6.96 -7.17
C GLY A 656 5.26 -7.70 -8.30
N SER A 657 5.93 -6.95 -9.15
CA SER A 657 6.51 -7.48 -10.38
C SER A 657 7.72 -6.70 -10.89
N ILE A 658 8.47 -7.33 -11.79
CA ILE A 658 9.61 -6.74 -12.49
C ILE A 658 9.33 -6.79 -13.98
N GLU A 659 9.51 -5.67 -14.65
CA GLU A 659 9.50 -5.58 -16.11
C GLU A 659 10.91 -5.27 -16.62
N LYS A 660 11.27 -5.91 -17.72
CA LYS A 660 12.46 -5.57 -18.50
C LYS A 660 12.07 -4.55 -19.56
N TYR A 661 12.93 -3.55 -19.76
CA TYR A 661 12.81 -2.53 -20.78
C TYR A 661 13.83 -2.73 -21.89
N GLU A 662 13.33 -2.72 -23.12
CA GLU A 662 14.14 -2.87 -24.33
C GLU A 662 13.91 -1.68 -25.27
N PRO A 663 14.95 -0.97 -25.71
CA PRO A 663 14.80 0.13 -26.66
C PRO A 663 14.07 -0.32 -27.94
N ILE A 664 13.10 0.49 -28.39
CA ILE A 664 12.38 0.26 -29.65
C ILE A 664 13.36 0.31 -30.84
N VAL A 665 14.31 1.25 -30.78
CA VAL A 665 15.40 1.41 -31.75
C VAL A 665 16.71 0.98 -31.11
N ALA A 666 17.49 0.17 -31.82
CA ALA A 666 18.76 -0.33 -31.30
C ALA A 666 19.75 0.83 -31.00
N PRO A 667 20.48 0.79 -29.87
CA PRO A 667 21.38 1.89 -29.47
C PRO A 667 22.49 2.22 -30.46
N ASN A 668 22.90 1.26 -31.30
CA ASN A 668 23.90 1.49 -32.35
C ASN A 668 23.35 2.33 -33.53
N LEU A 669 22.03 2.35 -33.72
CA LEU A 669 21.36 3.16 -34.74
C LEU A 669 20.93 4.53 -34.18
N ALA A 670 20.62 4.59 -32.89
CA ALA A 670 20.23 5.80 -32.18
C ALA A 670 21.01 5.91 -30.85
N PRO A 671 22.27 6.35 -30.88
CA PRO A 671 23.09 6.51 -29.67
C PRO A 671 22.66 7.74 -28.86
N ASP A 672 23.14 7.81 -27.61
CA ASP A 672 22.92 8.96 -26.74
C ASP A 672 23.48 10.26 -27.37
N ALA A 673 22.73 11.35 -27.23
CA ALA A 673 23.11 12.64 -27.79
C ALA A 673 24.28 13.28 -27.01
N GLN A 674 25.24 13.89 -27.72
CA GLN A 674 26.26 14.73 -27.10
C GLN A 674 25.66 16.12 -26.78
N LEU A 675 25.52 16.42 -25.50
CA LEU A 675 24.96 17.71 -25.05
C LEU A 675 26.02 18.81 -25.11
N THR A 676 25.63 19.99 -25.60
CA THR A 676 26.44 21.21 -25.50
C THR A 676 25.92 22.06 -24.36
N GLU A 677 26.78 22.32 -23.39
CA GLU A 677 26.44 23.08 -22.18
C GLU A 677 26.97 24.51 -22.24
N GLY A 678 26.25 25.42 -21.57
CA GLY A 678 26.64 26.81 -21.45
C GLY A 678 25.96 27.46 -20.25
N THR A 679 26.45 28.63 -19.86
CA THR A 679 25.91 29.39 -18.72
C THR A 679 25.45 30.77 -19.16
N VAL A 680 24.35 31.24 -18.55
CA VAL A 680 23.82 32.58 -18.76
C VAL A 680 23.41 33.18 -17.44
N VAL A 681 23.57 34.50 -17.29
CA VAL A 681 23.08 35.24 -16.14
C VAL A 681 21.70 35.80 -16.48
N VAL A 682 20.71 35.50 -15.64
CA VAL A 682 19.33 35.97 -15.79
C VAL A 682 18.86 36.62 -14.48
N ASN A 683 17.96 37.60 -14.60
CA ASN A 683 17.35 38.21 -13.42
C ASN A 683 16.33 37.26 -12.78
N GLY A 684 16.11 37.38 -11.47
CA GLY A 684 15.23 36.49 -10.71
C GLY A 684 13.73 36.56 -11.03
N TRP A 685 13.33 37.51 -11.87
CA TRP A 685 11.96 37.68 -12.38
C TRP A 685 11.83 37.34 -13.87
N THR A 686 12.92 36.96 -14.55
CA THR A 686 12.88 36.62 -15.97
C THR A 686 12.17 35.28 -16.18
N ARG A 687 11.13 35.26 -17.03
CA ARG A 687 10.40 34.07 -17.45
C ARG A 687 10.27 34.04 -18.97
N LYS A 688 10.88 33.05 -19.63
CA LYS A 688 10.85 32.88 -21.09
C LYS A 688 9.71 31.95 -21.51
N GLY A 689 8.48 32.42 -21.37
CA GLY A 689 7.28 31.64 -21.67
C GLY A 689 6.92 30.58 -20.61
N PRO A 690 5.70 30.02 -20.66
CA PRO A 690 5.29 28.92 -19.80
C PRO A 690 5.88 27.57 -20.24
N ILE A 691 6.07 26.64 -19.30
CA ILE A 691 6.24 25.23 -19.68
C ILE A 691 4.93 24.67 -20.24
N ARG A 692 5.01 23.73 -21.19
CA ARG A 692 3.86 22.95 -21.64
C ARG A 692 3.50 21.91 -20.58
N ALA A 693 2.60 22.29 -19.67
CA ALA A 693 2.05 21.44 -18.61
C ALA A 693 0.53 21.31 -18.80
N LEU A 694 0.17 20.67 -19.91
CA LEU A 694 -1.19 20.36 -20.35
C LEU A 694 -1.08 19.06 -21.15
N PRO A 695 -2.05 18.12 -21.03
CA PRO A 695 -2.08 16.90 -21.81
C PRO A 695 -2.12 17.17 -23.33
#